data_AF-A0AAD6NP00-F1
#
_entry.id   AF-A0AAD6NP00-F1
#
_cell.length_a   1.000
_cell.length_b   1.000
_cell.length_c   1.000
_cell.angle_alpha   90.00
_cell.angle_beta   90.00
_cell.angle_gamma   90.00
#
_symmetry.space_group_name_H-M   'P 1'
#
loop_
_entity.id
_entity.type
_entity.pdbx_description
1 polymer ?
#
loop_
_entity_poly.entity_id
_entity_poly.type
_entity_poly.pdbx_seq_one_letter_code
_entity_poly.pdbx_strand_id
1 'polypeptide(L)'
;MFSTLRGSSRAFSRVSVRRTVEIQQRRAIHNTLRCPAAANIAVDSVSSQEPFFPNEPTRPKVKTEIPGPRSQVAIRELDEVFDTRSLNMICDYSKSVGNYISDNDQNLLLDVYAQIASIPLGYCNPALIKTASSQEMVSALVNRPALGNFPPASWEQTLKAGILRVAPNGLNQVFTGMSGSDANECAYKAAFMFHRRRERGEGAPFTEEELNTAMNNQKPGSPDLAIMSFRKGFHGRLFGSLSTTRSKPIHKIDIPSFNWPQARFPQLKYPLEEFAAENEKEERECLAEVEEIIKTWHCPVSAVVIEPIQSEGGDFHASPTFFQGLRDITLKNNVLLIVDEVQTGVGATGKFWAHMHWNLTTPPDIVTFSKKAQTAGYYFGNPLLRPNMPYRQFNTWMGDPARVLLFNTIIDEVERLNLVEHTADTGAYLYSGLEQLSQKYPGEIQNLRGKNTGTFIAWDSPQRDAFLKKMKTVGVNIGGCGESAVRLRPMLVFQRHHADILLESIEKVLKAAYIRYPGDASGMSFFRRPTDESSEDESDDALSVYSDSDDDDVSNDASASAHLNVSADTLADEAEESSEDAPDLFHPPSINAIANNIRKSDRLSISNRLHSIHADSQFVQSVADALDLPLVANERCGSWYVPSDRKAGSCYFKSTDGHFGCWSFSLRRLNLGLLELIGRRGGCIIVDSTRRGKSLPDALSKTVPIWCAVLNAVLFPEQRSVAVEVPGNAVSDSEKTQISALLDGYVRQLREMKLDVTRLASELGRPMKPVWVTRDTDVEEVEYTGEDFHPVYLLSASRYLREELQPRGASDYGHGFVYIQGAGDDHEGWARGLLPAMYWSHRELLLQTPEAELPDVIDGIVKMHASARDINGGSQTCGALSILSKADGKLAICDLETYDALTDIAGAVLCVDDNSSNSPDVPPTAPPVYRTAISPSKAGSKLLRTKLPEIAAFAEKILASHSPHPLVIACQSGNDVSVGIALALSCRLFDDQGRLDLTRPRNGNLRIDKLLVRQRLGWILSDRTHANPSRATLQAVNLFLMGWDAQAV
;
A
#
# COMPACT_ATOMS: atom_id res chain seq x y z
N MET A 1 -18.23 9.11 63.61
CA MET A 1 -19.44 9.08 64.48
C MET A 1 -20.63 8.94 63.53
N PHE A 2 -21.61 8.06 63.69
CA PHE A 2 -22.21 7.49 64.91
C PHE A 2 -22.55 5.98 64.75
N SER A 3 -22.59 5.24 65.85
CA SER A 3 -23.42 4.02 65.98
C SER A 3 -24.87 4.45 66.32
N THR A 4 -25.93 3.63 66.45
CA THR A 4 -26.13 2.41 67.26
C THR A 4 -27.60 1.96 67.01
N LEU A 5 -28.00 0.68 66.94
CA LEU A 5 -28.55 -0.23 67.98
C LEU A 5 -29.17 -1.44 67.19
N ARG A 6 -29.01 -2.75 67.48
CA ARG A 6 -29.10 -3.62 68.68
C ARG A 6 -30.51 -4.18 69.01
N GLY A 7 -30.61 -5.53 68.91
CA GLY A 7 -31.62 -6.44 69.49
C GLY A 7 -31.45 -7.84 68.83
N SER A 8 -30.98 -8.93 69.48
CA SER A 8 -31.54 -9.68 70.63
C SER A 8 -32.86 -10.41 70.28
N SER A 9 -33.07 -11.74 70.43
CA SER A 9 -32.23 -12.84 70.97
C SER A 9 -32.76 -14.26 70.66
N ARG A 10 -31.86 -15.27 70.77
CA ARG A 10 -32.04 -16.68 71.21
C ARG A 10 -32.98 -17.69 70.48
N ALA A 11 -32.28 -18.68 69.87
CA ALA A 11 -32.35 -20.13 70.15
C ALA A 11 -33.50 -21.03 69.63
N PHE A 12 -33.12 -22.08 68.89
CA PHE A 12 -33.58 -23.47 69.10
C PHE A 12 -32.47 -24.49 68.72
N SER A 13 -32.71 -25.77 68.99
CA SER A 13 -31.72 -26.82 69.30
C SER A 13 -31.03 -27.56 68.13
N ARG A 14 -29.86 -28.14 68.42
CA ARG A 14 -29.05 -29.04 67.56
C ARG A 14 -29.42 -30.53 67.75
N VAL A 15 -28.80 -31.39 66.92
CA VAL A 15 -28.71 -32.90 66.92
C VAL A 15 -29.68 -33.57 65.92
N SER A 16 -29.30 -34.53 65.04
CA SER A 16 -27.98 -35.02 64.52
C SER A 16 -28.19 -36.07 63.39
N VAL A 17 -27.10 -36.57 62.75
CA VAL A 17 -26.98 -37.84 61.96
C VAL A 17 -27.63 -37.84 60.55
N ARG A 18 -27.05 -38.29 59.41
CA ARG A 18 -25.71 -38.73 58.89
C ARG A 18 -25.79 -38.59 57.34
N ARG A 19 -24.75 -38.64 56.48
CA ARG A 19 -23.66 -39.64 56.37
C ARG A 19 -22.49 -39.12 55.48
N THR A 20 -21.28 -39.13 56.05
CA THR A 20 -19.95 -39.32 55.42
C THR A 20 -19.65 -38.80 54.00
N VAL A 21 -18.75 -37.82 53.92
CA VAL A 21 -17.61 -37.81 52.99
C VAL A 21 -16.36 -38.06 53.83
N GLU A 22 -15.52 -39.02 53.45
CA GLU A 22 -14.35 -39.43 54.24
C GLU A 22 -13.05 -39.09 53.49
N ILE A 23 -12.09 -38.49 54.21
CA ILE A 23 -10.78 -38.11 53.68
C ILE A 23 -9.83 -39.29 53.86
N GLN A 24 -9.10 -39.66 52.80
CA GLN A 24 -7.83 -40.37 52.96
C GLN A 24 -6.70 -39.67 52.20
N GLN A 25 -5.66 -39.32 52.96
CA GLN A 25 -4.34 -38.97 52.45
C GLN A 25 -3.77 -40.14 51.63
N ARG A 26 -3.07 -39.86 50.53
CA ARG A 26 -2.03 -40.77 50.03
C ARG A 26 -0.73 -40.03 49.76
N ARG A 27 0.33 -40.60 50.32
CA ARG A 27 1.73 -40.19 50.15
C ARG A 27 2.20 -40.50 48.73
N ALA A 28 3.24 -39.78 48.30
CA ALA A 28 3.99 -40.08 47.10
C ALA A 28 4.57 -41.51 47.12
N ILE A 29 4.53 -42.17 45.96
CA ILE A 29 5.38 -43.30 45.61
C ILE A 29 5.91 -43.02 44.21
N HIS A 30 7.23 -42.87 44.08
CA HIS A 30 7.89 -42.92 42.77
C HIS A 30 7.63 -44.29 42.13
N ASN A 31 7.28 -44.31 40.85
CA ASN A 31 7.52 -45.47 40.01
C ASN A 31 8.11 -45.04 38.66
N THR A 32 9.39 -45.31 38.54
CA THR A 32 10.20 -45.19 37.33
C THR A 32 9.64 -46.10 36.24
N LEU A 33 9.19 -45.54 35.12
CA LEU A 33 8.89 -46.33 33.93
C LEU A 33 10.11 -46.40 33.03
N ARG A 34 10.82 -47.55 33.08
CA ARG A 34 11.81 -47.93 32.08
C ARG A 34 11.12 -48.29 30.77
N CYS A 35 11.76 -48.01 29.65
CA CYS A 35 11.35 -48.51 28.34
C CYS A 35 11.29 -50.05 28.32
N PRO A 36 10.23 -50.65 27.75
CA PRO A 36 10.35 -51.90 27.01
C PRO A 36 10.84 -51.59 25.58
N ALA A 37 11.68 -52.47 25.03
CA ALA A 37 12.26 -52.33 23.70
C ALA A 37 11.26 -52.66 22.58
N ALA A 38 11.66 -52.33 21.35
CA ALA A 38 10.94 -52.52 20.10
C ALA A 38 10.07 -53.79 20.01
N ALA A 39 8.78 -53.58 19.74
CA ALA A 39 7.89 -54.58 19.19
C ALA A 39 7.08 -53.93 18.05
N ASN A 40 7.01 -54.59 16.89
CA ASN A 40 6.29 -54.09 15.72
C ASN A 40 4.81 -53.89 16.04
N ILE A 41 4.33 -52.65 16.05
CA ILE A 41 2.91 -52.35 16.04
C ILE A 41 2.48 -52.29 14.58
N ALA A 42 1.64 -53.25 14.19
CA ALA A 42 1.01 -53.25 12.88
C ALA A 42 0.10 -52.03 12.72
N VAL A 43 0.00 -51.52 11.49
CA VAL A 43 -0.99 -50.51 11.12
C VAL A 43 -2.37 -51.15 11.20
N ASP A 44 -3.14 -50.87 12.24
CA ASP A 44 -4.50 -51.38 12.34
C ASP A 44 -5.47 -50.43 13.06
N SER A 45 -6.69 -50.38 12.53
CA SER A 45 -7.84 -49.53 12.92
C SER A 45 -7.66 -48.00 12.85
N VAL A 46 -8.17 -47.43 11.75
CA VAL A 46 -8.66 -46.05 11.72
C VAL A 46 -9.75 -45.91 12.80
N SER A 47 -9.50 -45.07 13.81
CA SER A 47 -10.53 -44.68 14.77
C SER A 47 -11.61 -43.87 14.04
N SER A 48 -12.73 -44.51 13.71
CA SER A 48 -13.87 -43.92 13.00
C SER A 48 -14.66 -42.93 13.88
N GLN A 49 -14.08 -41.76 14.12
CA GLN A 49 -14.86 -40.59 14.50
C GLN A 49 -15.79 -40.23 13.35
N GLU A 50 -17.08 -40.06 13.62
CA GLU A 50 -18.02 -39.58 12.62
C GLU A 50 -17.59 -38.18 12.12
N PRO A 51 -17.63 -37.90 10.80
CA PRO A 51 -17.31 -36.58 10.29
C PRO A 51 -18.29 -35.53 10.82
N PHE A 52 -17.79 -34.38 11.29
CA PHE A 52 -18.66 -33.26 11.69
C PHE A 52 -19.50 -32.75 10.51
N PHE A 53 -19.02 -32.94 9.28
CA PHE A 53 -19.74 -32.65 8.04
C PHE A 53 -19.78 -33.91 7.14
N PRO A 54 -20.85 -34.73 7.20
CA PRO A 54 -20.94 -35.96 6.40
C PRO A 54 -20.99 -35.73 4.88
N ASN A 55 -21.21 -34.48 4.44
CA ASN A 55 -21.25 -34.08 3.03
C ASN A 55 -19.92 -33.48 2.52
N GLU A 56 -18.85 -33.47 3.34
CA GLU A 56 -17.51 -33.08 2.87
C GLU A 56 -16.99 -34.05 1.79
N PRO A 57 -16.20 -33.56 0.82
CA PRO A 57 -15.49 -34.45 -0.10
C PRO A 57 -14.41 -35.24 0.67
N THR A 58 -14.34 -36.56 0.46
CA THR A 58 -13.38 -37.44 1.15
C THR A 58 -11.90 -37.12 0.88
N ARG A 59 -11.59 -36.41 -0.22
CA ARG A 59 -10.27 -35.90 -0.60
C ARG A 59 -10.42 -34.61 -1.44
N PRO A 60 -9.40 -33.73 -1.49
CA PRO A 60 -9.37 -32.57 -2.38
C PRO A 60 -9.61 -32.94 -3.86
N LYS A 61 -10.18 -32.00 -4.63
CA LYS A 61 -10.50 -32.18 -6.05
C LYS A 61 -9.99 -31.00 -6.87
N VAL A 62 -8.79 -31.14 -7.43
CA VAL A 62 -8.20 -30.16 -8.35
C VAL A 62 -8.53 -30.57 -9.79
N LYS A 63 -9.22 -29.70 -10.51
CA LYS A 63 -9.66 -29.82 -11.91
C LYS A 63 -8.80 -28.99 -12.87
N THR A 64 -8.29 -27.84 -12.42
CA THR A 64 -7.48 -26.90 -13.22
C THR A 64 -6.21 -26.51 -12.47
N GLU A 65 -5.32 -25.77 -13.13
CA GLU A 65 -4.35 -24.93 -12.41
C GLU A 65 -5.05 -23.87 -11.54
N ILE A 66 -4.31 -23.27 -10.60
CA ILE A 66 -4.82 -22.25 -9.68
C ILE A 66 -3.88 -21.03 -9.74
N PRO A 67 -4.37 -19.84 -10.16
CA PRO A 67 -5.73 -19.55 -10.61
C PRO A 67 -6.05 -20.19 -11.97
N GLY A 68 -7.22 -20.81 -12.10
CA GLY A 68 -7.69 -21.38 -13.37
C GLY A 68 -8.24 -20.33 -14.33
N PRO A 69 -8.70 -20.71 -15.54
CA PRO A 69 -9.12 -19.77 -16.57
C PRO A 69 -10.23 -18.80 -16.14
N ARG A 70 -11.24 -19.27 -15.38
CA ARG A 70 -12.33 -18.40 -14.89
C ARG A 70 -11.86 -17.48 -13.77
N SER A 71 -10.98 -17.96 -12.90
CA SER A 71 -10.31 -17.13 -11.89
C SER A 71 -9.45 -16.05 -12.55
N GLN A 72 -8.70 -16.38 -13.61
CA GLN A 72 -7.85 -15.42 -14.33
C GLN A 72 -8.65 -14.30 -15.02
N VAL A 73 -9.82 -14.60 -15.58
CA VAL A 73 -10.76 -13.59 -16.11
C VAL A 73 -11.27 -12.71 -14.98
N ALA A 74 -11.85 -13.30 -13.93
CA ALA A 74 -12.41 -12.57 -12.79
C ALA A 74 -11.38 -11.73 -12.02
N ILE A 75 -10.10 -12.16 -11.98
CA ILE A 75 -9.01 -11.35 -11.40
C ILE A 75 -8.77 -10.10 -12.24
N ARG A 76 -8.76 -10.18 -13.57
CA ARG A 76 -8.56 -8.99 -14.43
C ARG A 76 -9.71 -8.00 -14.28
N GLU A 77 -10.95 -8.49 -14.33
CA GLU A 77 -12.16 -7.67 -14.14
C GLU A 77 -12.19 -7.02 -12.75
N LEU A 78 -11.77 -7.75 -11.71
CA LEU A 78 -11.67 -7.20 -10.35
C LEU A 78 -10.56 -6.15 -10.21
N ASP A 79 -9.42 -6.31 -10.90
CA ASP A 79 -8.27 -5.39 -10.85
C ASP A 79 -8.59 -3.99 -11.42
N GLU A 80 -9.64 -3.87 -12.25
CA GLU A 80 -10.15 -2.58 -12.74
C GLU A 80 -10.78 -1.72 -11.63
N VAL A 81 -11.29 -2.35 -10.55
CA VAL A 81 -12.05 -1.67 -9.48
C VAL A 81 -11.52 -1.94 -8.07
N PHE A 82 -10.61 -2.89 -7.88
CA PHE A 82 -10.12 -3.34 -6.58
C PHE A 82 -8.70 -3.92 -6.69
N ASP A 83 -7.77 -3.54 -5.81
CA ASP A 83 -6.37 -3.99 -5.86
C ASP A 83 -6.22 -5.51 -5.63
N THR A 84 -5.96 -6.27 -6.71
CA THR A 84 -5.81 -7.72 -6.63
C THR A 84 -4.41 -8.20 -6.26
N ARG A 85 -3.43 -7.31 -6.01
CA ARG A 85 -2.03 -7.73 -5.78
C ARG A 85 -1.81 -8.58 -4.52
N SER A 86 -2.75 -8.54 -3.57
CA SER A 86 -2.75 -9.38 -2.36
C SER A 86 -3.61 -10.64 -2.47
N LEU A 87 -4.26 -10.87 -3.62
CA LEU A 87 -5.24 -11.92 -3.82
C LEU A 87 -4.62 -13.30 -3.72
N ASN A 88 -5.15 -14.11 -2.79
CA ASN A 88 -4.77 -15.50 -2.65
C ASN A 88 -5.46 -16.38 -3.71
N MET A 89 -6.77 -16.20 -3.90
CA MET A 89 -7.63 -16.96 -4.82
C MET A 89 -9.00 -16.28 -4.97
N ILE A 90 -9.64 -16.31 -6.15
CA ILE A 90 -11.07 -16.00 -6.27
C ILE A 90 -11.86 -17.23 -5.80
N CYS A 91 -12.78 -17.06 -4.86
CA CYS A 91 -13.46 -18.16 -4.19
C CYS A 91 -14.96 -18.21 -4.53
N ASP A 92 -15.50 -19.40 -4.80
CA ASP A 92 -16.94 -19.65 -4.90
C ASP A 92 -17.45 -20.20 -3.56
N TYR A 93 -17.77 -19.29 -2.64
CA TYR A 93 -18.28 -19.67 -1.31
C TYR A 93 -19.59 -20.47 -1.36
N SER A 94 -20.34 -20.49 -2.47
CA SER A 94 -21.54 -21.31 -2.62
C SER A 94 -21.25 -22.80 -2.82
N LYS A 95 -20.00 -23.15 -3.12
CA LYS A 95 -19.51 -24.53 -3.32
C LYS A 95 -18.50 -24.98 -2.28
N SER A 96 -18.00 -24.07 -1.45
CA SER A 96 -17.22 -24.41 -0.25
C SER A 96 -18.08 -25.16 0.77
N VAL A 97 -17.51 -26.14 1.46
CA VAL A 97 -18.22 -26.97 2.46
C VAL A 97 -17.26 -27.43 3.55
N GLY A 98 -17.61 -27.20 4.82
CA GLY A 98 -16.79 -27.62 5.95
C GLY A 98 -15.35 -27.09 5.85
N ASN A 99 -14.38 -27.97 5.94
CA ASN A 99 -12.94 -27.70 5.83
C ASN A 99 -12.48 -27.47 4.37
N TYR A 100 -13.35 -27.53 3.37
CA TYR A 100 -13.00 -27.39 1.95
C TYR A 100 -13.45 -26.06 1.34
N ILE A 101 -12.52 -25.34 0.73
CA ILE A 101 -12.77 -24.11 -0.02
C ILE A 101 -12.87 -24.40 -1.52
N SER A 102 -13.89 -23.85 -2.20
CA SER A 102 -13.98 -23.84 -3.66
C SER A 102 -13.38 -22.57 -4.24
N ASP A 103 -12.58 -22.70 -5.30
CA ASP A 103 -12.24 -21.58 -6.16
C ASP A 103 -13.30 -21.34 -7.25
N ASN A 104 -13.15 -20.26 -8.03
CA ASN A 104 -14.06 -19.93 -9.14
C ASN A 104 -14.06 -21.01 -10.25
N ASP A 105 -12.96 -21.75 -10.39
CA ASP A 105 -12.81 -22.84 -11.35
C ASP A 105 -13.38 -24.18 -10.84
N GLN A 106 -13.98 -24.18 -9.64
CA GLN A 106 -14.53 -25.35 -8.92
C GLN A 106 -13.48 -26.40 -8.54
N ASN A 107 -12.24 -25.96 -8.28
CA ASN A 107 -11.27 -26.73 -7.50
C ASN A 107 -11.69 -26.72 -6.03
N LEU A 108 -11.75 -27.88 -5.38
CA LEU A 108 -12.02 -28.01 -3.95
C LEU A 108 -10.73 -28.33 -3.19
N LEU A 109 -10.25 -27.39 -2.39
CA LEU A 109 -9.00 -27.50 -1.63
C LEU A 109 -9.30 -27.68 -0.15
N LEU A 110 -8.54 -28.55 0.52
CA LEU A 110 -8.52 -28.61 1.99
C LEU A 110 -7.92 -27.31 2.53
N ASP A 111 -8.68 -26.55 3.31
CA ASP A 111 -8.30 -25.23 3.79
C ASP A 111 -7.79 -25.27 5.23
N VAL A 112 -6.47 -25.25 5.37
CA VAL A 112 -5.77 -25.15 6.66
C VAL A 112 -5.27 -23.73 6.94
N TYR A 113 -5.85 -22.73 6.27
CA TYR A 113 -5.62 -21.30 6.53
C TYR A 113 -6.89 -20.54 6.96
N ALA A 114 -8.08 -21.05 6.63
CA ALA A 114 -9.40 -20.64 7.15
C ALA A 114 -9.64 -19.12 7.11
N GLN A 115 -9.38 -18.49 5.96
CA GLN A 115 -9.45 -17.03 5.75
C GLN A 115 -8.64 -16.25 6.81
N ILE A 116 -7.34 -16.57 6.93
CA ILE A 116 -6.44 -16.00 7.95
C ILE A 116 -6.99 -16.26 9.37
N ALA A 117 -7.27 -17.53 9.65
CA ALA A 117 -7.76 -18.04 10.93
C ALA A 117 -9.12 -17.47 11.40
N SER A 118 -9.99 -16.98 10.51
CA SER A 118 -11.26 -16.30 10.85
C SER A 118 -12.53 -17.15 10.69
N ILE A 119 -12.49 -18.27 9.98
CA ILE A 119 -13.62 -19.22 9.93
C ILE A 119 -13.48 -20.24 11.09
N PRO A 120 -14.45 -20.33 12.03
CA PRO A 120 -14.37 -21.26 13.15
C PRO A 120 -14.92 -22.66 12.83
N LEU A 121 -16.07 -22.76 12.14
CA LEU A 121 -16.94 -23.95 12.15
C LEU A 121 -17.19 -24.59 10.77
N GLY A 122 -16.31 -24.36 9.79
CA GLY A 122 -16.55 -24.80 8.42
C GLY A 122 -17.28 -23.79 7.54
N TYR A 123 -17.02 -23.84 6.24
CA TYR A 123 -17.82 -23.15 5.22
C TYR A 123 -19.24 -23.73 5.15
N CYS A 124 -20.23 -22.88 4.91
CA CYS A 124 -21.65 -23.25 4.79
C CYS A 124 -22.19 -24.08 5.98
N ASN A 125 -21.73 -23.78 7.20
CA ASN A 125 -22.19 -24.45 8.42
C ASN A 125 -23.73 -24.34 8.61
N PRO A 126 -24.48 -25.46 8.76
CA PRO A 126 -25.94 -25.44 8.88
C PRO A 126 -26.48 -24.68 10.09
N ALA A 127 -25.80 -24.70 11.23
CA ALA A 127 -26.22 -23.96 12.42
C ALA A 127 -26.10 -22.45 12.19
N LEU A 128 -25.00 -21.99 11.58
CA LEU A 128 -24.83 -20.58 11.22
C LEU A 128 -25.82 -20.13 10.15
N ILE A 129 -26.16 -20.98 9.17
CA ILE A 129 -27.21 -20.69 8.17
C ILE A 129 -28.58 -20.56 8.84
N LYS A 130 -28.91 -21.44 9.80
CA LYS A 130 -30.15 -21.37 10.57
C LYS A 130 -30.25 -20.06 11.36
N THR A 131 -29.20 -19.66 12.07
CA THR A 131 -29.15 -18.37 12.78
C THR A 131 -29.20 -17.19 11.81
N ALA A 132 -28.51 -17.26 10.67
CA ALA A 132 -28.56 -16.23 9.63
C ALA A 132 -29.96 -16.03 9.02
N SER A 133 -30.84 -17.04 9.16
CA SER A 133 -32.21 -17.04 8.65
C SER A 133 -33.26 -16.70 9.73
N SER A 134 -32.85 -16.31 10.94
CA SER A 134 -33.78 -16.03 12.05
C SER A 134 -34.36 -14.61 11.99
N GLN A 135 -35.52 -14.40 12.63
CA GLN A 135 -36.17 -13.09 12.67
C GLN A 135 -35.33 -12.05 13.45
N GLU A 136 -34.60 -12.50 14.46
CA GLU A 136 -33.64 -11.70 15.22
C GLU A 136 -32.49 -11.23 14.32
N MET A 137 -32.00 -12.10 13.43
CA MET A 137 -30.99 -11.73 12.43
C MET A 137 -31.52 -10.70 11.43
N VAL A 138 -32.73 -10.91 10.90
CA VAL A 138 -33.38 -9.94 9.99
C VAL A 138 -33.49 -8.57 10.66
N SER A 139 -33.95 -8.51 11.92
CA SER A 139 -34.02 -7.27 12.68
C SER A 139 -32.64 -6.64 12.93
N ALA A 140 -31.64 -7.44 13.30
CA ALA A 140 -30.28 -6.98 13.53
C ALA A 140 -29.61 -6.39 12.28
N LEU A 141 -29.82 -7.00 11.11
CA LEU A 141 -29.26 -6.56 9.83
C LEU A 141 -29.97 -5.32 9.28
N VAL A 142 -31.31 -5.30 9.30
CA VAL A 142 -32.11 -4.23 8.68
C VAL A 142 -32.08 -2.95 9.52
N ASN A 143 -32.25 -3.06 10.84
CA ASN A 143 -32.32 -1.89 11.73
C ASN A 143 -30.94 -1.42 12.21
N ARG A 144 -29.94 -2.32 12.23
CA ARG A 144 -28.54 -2.11 12.62
C ARG A 144 -28.30 -0.97 13.64
N PRO A 145 -28.72 -1.16 14.90
CA PRO A 145 -28.81 -0.07 15.89
C PRO A 145 -27.45 0.54 16.24
N ALA A 146 -27.47 1.84 16.56
CA ALA A 146 -26.35 2.50 17.23
C ALA A 146 -26.32 2.11 18.72
N LEU A 147 -25.68 0.97 19.03
CA LEU A 147 -25.83 0.26 20.31
C LEU A 147 -25.51 1.07 21.58
N GLY A 148 -24.68 2.11 21.48
CA GLY A 148 -24.38 2.98 22.62
C GLY A 148 -25.55 3.85 23.08
N ASN A 149 -26.48 4.18 22.18
CA ASN A 149 -27.64 5.05 22.45
C ASN A 149 -28.98 4.32 22.32
N PHE A 150 -29.10 3.42 21.34
CA PHE A 150 -30.36 2.75 20.97
C PHE A 150 -30.20 1.22 20.95
N PRO A 151 -29.72 0.57 22.02
CA PRO A 151 -29.64 -0.89 22.06
C PRO A 151 -31.03 -1.52 22.02
N PRO A 152 -31.22 -2.68 21.38
CA PRO A 152 -32.49 -3.41 21.43
C PRO A 152 -32.76 -3.88 22.87
N ALA A 153 -34.03 -3.98 23.25
CA ALA A 153 -34.43 -4.39 24.62
C ALA A 153 -33.86 -5.75 25.06
N SER A 154 -33.55 -6.64 24.11
CA SER A 154 -32.93 -7.95 24.34
C SER A 154 -31.40 -7.91 24.48
N TRP A 155 -30.72 -6.76 24.31
CA TRP A 155 -29.26 -6.70 24.15
C TRP A 155 -28.48 -7.32 25.32
N GLU A 156 -28.90 -7.06 26.56
CA GLU A 156 -28.28 -7.69 27.74
C GLU A 156 -28.38 -9.22 27.70
N GLN A 157 -29.54 -9.76 27.29
CA GLN A 157 -29.77 -11.19 27.17
C GLN A 157 -28.91 -11.77 26.02
N THR A 158 -28.85 -11.08 24.88
CA THR A 158 -27.97 -11.45 23.75
C THR A 158 -26.50 -11.49 24.16
N LEU A 159 -26.02 -10.53 24.95
CA LEU A 159 -24.65 -10.53 25.47
C LEU A 159 -24.40 -11.67 26.46
N LYS A 160 -25.34 -11.90 27.39
CA LYS A 160 -25.24 -12.98 28.41
C LYS A 160 -25.38 -14.38 27.82
N ALA A 161 -26.08 -14.54 26.70
CA ALA A 161 -26.33 -15.83 26.08
C ALA A 161 -25.06 -16.50 25.55
N GLY A 162 -24.08 -15.75 25.02
CA GLY A 162 -22.85 -16.33 24.47
C GLY A 162 -21.59 -15.52 24.75
N ILE A 163 -21.44 -14.31 24.18
CA ILE A 163 -20.18 -13.54 24.30
C ILE A 163 -19.70 -13.35 25.76
N LEU A 164 -20.59 -13.09 26.74
CA LEU A 164 -20.21 -13.05 28.16
C LEU A 164 -20.12 -14.43 28.84
N ARG A 165 -20.72 -15.48 28.27
CA ARG A 165 -20.62 -16.88 28.74
C ARG A 165 -19.20 -17.42 28.63
N VAL A 166 -18.47 -16.98 27.61
CA VAL A 166 -17.06 -17.34 27.36
C VAL A 166 -16.06 -16.26 27.78
N ALA A 167 -16.47 -15.25 28.55
CA ALA A 167 -15.55 -14.22 28.98
C ALA A 167 -14.42 -14.82 29.87
N PRO A 168 -13.15 -14.39 29.73
CA PRO A 168 -12.04 -14.89 30.54
C PRO A 168 -12.32 -14.73 32.05
N ASN A 169 -11.83 -15.69 32.85
CA ASN A 169 -12.03 -15.69 34.31
C ASN A 169 -11.65 -14.34 34.94
N GLY A 170 -12.59 -13.71 35.64
CA GLY A 170 -12.40 -12.41 36.28
C GLY A 170 -12.73 -11.19 35.40
N LEU A 171 -12.98 -11.36 34.10
CA LEU A 171 -13.38 -10.28 33.18
C LEU A 171 -14.87 -10.41 32.87
N ASN A 172 -15.71 -9.66 33.59
CA ASN A 172 -17.17 -9.78 33.53
C ASN A 172 -17.87 -8.66 32.75
N GLN A 173 -17.10 -7.81 32.06
CA GLN A 173 -17.59 -6.77 31.15
C GLN A 173 -17.07 -7.02 29.74
N VAL A 174 -17.81 -6.54 28.75
CA VAL A 174 -17.38 -6.53 27.34
C VAL A 174 -17.66 -5.16 26.73
N PHE A 175 -16.73 -4.67 25.92
CA PHE A 175 -16.97 -3.59 24.97
C PHE A 175 -16.92 -4.18 23.56
N THR A 176 -18.03 -4.10 22.82
CA THR A 176 -18.15 -4.65 21.46
C THR A 176 -17.62 -3.69 20.41
N GLY A 177 -16.99 -4.22 19.37
CA GLY A 177 -16.35 -3.48 18.29
C GLY A 177 -16.49 -4.19 16.94
N MET A 178 -15.95 -3.57 15.89
CA MET A 178 -16.14 -3.99 14.49
C MET A 178 -15.00 -4.84 13.93
N SER A 179 -13.78 -4.73 14.47
CA SER A 179 -12.60 -5.47 14.00
C SER A 179 -11.55 -5.61 15.11
N GLY A 180 -10.52 -6.44 14.89
CA GLY A 180 -9.40 -6.56 15.83
C GLY A 180 -8.62 -5.25 16.03
N SER A 181 -8.45 -4.42 14.98
CA SER A 181 -7.79 -3.12 15.12
C SER A 181 -8.62 -2.14 15.95
N ASP A 182 -9.94 -2.10 15.72
CA ASP A 182 -10.88 -1.31 16.52
C ASP A 182 -10.91 -1.78 17.98
N ALA A 183 -10.95 -3.10 18.22
CA ALA A 183 -10.87 -3.68 19.56
C ALA A 183 -9.61 -3.27 20.32
N ASN A 184 -8.43 -3.35 19.68
CA ASN A 184 -7.16 -2.96 20.29
C ASN A 184 -7.08 -1.45 20.55
N GLU A 185 -7.44 -0.58 19.61
CA GLU A 185 -7.43 0.87 19.87
C GLU A 185 -8.46 1.28 20.91
N CYS A 186 -9.60 0.61 20.95
CA CYS A 186 -10.57 0.76 22.02
C CYS A 186 -10.00 0.32 23.38
N ALA A 187 -9.22 -0.77 23.46
CA ALA A 187 -8.51 -1.16 24.67
C ALA A 187 -7.42 -0.14 25.08
N TYR A 188 -6.70 0.44 24.12
CA TYR A 188 -5.65 1.45 24.39
C TYR A 188 -6.26 2.73 24.96
N LYS A 189 -7.38 3.21 24.41
CA LYS A 189 -8.13 4.33 24.99
C LYS A 189 -8.60 4.03 26.42
N ALA A 190 -9.08 2.81 26.69
CA ALA A 190 -9.47 2.41 28.04
C ALA A 190 -8.27 2.45 29.01
N ALA A 191 -7.09 2.00 28.58
CA ALA A 191 -5.85 2.07 29.36
C ALA A 191 -5.42 3.51 29.66
N PHE A 192 -5.40 4.41 28.65
CA PHE A 192 -5.07 5.83 28.86
C PHE A 192 -6.06 6.54 29.76
N MET A 193 -7.37 6.29 29.60
CA MET A 193 -8.39 6.86 30.47
C MET A 193 -8.27 6.36 31.91
N PHE A 194 -7.94 5.08 32.11
CA PHE A 194 -7.66 4.51 33.43
C PHE A 194 -6.42 5.15 34.08
N HIS A 195 -5.33 5.31 33.31
CA HIS A 195 -4.10 5.96 33.77
C HIS A 195 -4.39 7.39 34.26
N ARG A 196 -4.98 8.24 33.40
CA ARG A 196 -5.35 9.63 33.77
C ARG A 196 -6.40 9.71 34.86
N ARG A 197 -7.30 8.74 35.00
CA ARG A 197 -8.28 8.67 36.11
C ARG A 197 -7.58 8.37 37.44
N ARG A 198 -6.54 7.53 37.44
CA ARG A 198 -5.74 7.25 38.64
C ARG A 198 -4.89 8.45 39.04
N GLU A 199 -4.24 9.12 38.09
CA GLU A 199 -3.41 10.32 38.37
C GLU A 199 -4.24 11.49 38.90
N ARG A 200 -5.41 11.76 38.30
CA ARG A 200 -6.30 12.85 38.74
C ARG A 200 -7.06 12.54 40.04
N GLY A 201 -7.19 11.26 40.39
CA GLY A 201 -8.05 10.78 41.46
C GLY A 201 -9.46 10.45 40.98
N GLU A 202 -10.09 9.46 41.63
CA GLU A 202 -11.44 9.03 41.28
C GLU A 202 -12.49 10.08 41.68
N GLY A 203 -13.39 10.41 40.73
CA GLY A 203 -14.44 11.41 40.92
C GLY A 203 -13.98 12.86 40.72
N ALA A 204 -12.67 13.12 40.53
CA ALA A 204 -12.17 14.45 40.24
C ALA A 204 -12.63 14.96 38.86
N PRO A 205 -13.11 16.21 38.73
CA PRO A 205 -13.50 16.80 37.45
C PRO A 205 -12.29 17.09 36.57
N PHE A 206 -12.48 17.13 35.26
CA PHE A 206 -11.46 17.64 34.33
C PHE A 206 -11.19 19.13 34.62
N THR A 207 -9.94 19.57 34.49
CA THR A 207 -9.63 21.00 34.59
C THR A 207 -10.00 21.72 33.30
N GLU A 208 -10.26 23.03 33.37
CA GLU A 208 -10.50 23.85 32.19
C GLU A 208 -9.31 23.81 31.21
N GLU A 209 -8.09 23.77 31.74
CA GLU A 209 -6.86 23.57 30.96
C GLU A 209 -6.84 22.22 30.22
N GLU A 210 -7.18 21.11 30.90
CA GLU A 210 -7.30 19.79 30.25
C GLU A 210 -8.38 19.78 29.15
N LEU A 211 -9.50 20.47 29.35
CA LEU A 211 -10.57 20.55 28.34
C LEU A 211 -10.15 21.37 27.12
N ASN A 212 -9.55 22.54 27.33
CA ASN A 212 -9.14 23.45 26.25
C ASN A 212 -7.96 22.89 25.44
N THR A 213 -6.95 22.31 26.10
CA THR A 213 -5.75 21.80 25.44
C THR A 213 -6.00 20.49 24.68
N ALA A 214 -6.93 19.63 25.15
CA ALA A 214 -7.33 18.41 24.45
C ALA A 214 -7.85 18.69 23.02
N MET A 215 -8.61 19.78 22.84
CA MET A 215 -9.17 20.15 21.53
C MET A 215 -8.10 20.58 20.51
N ASN A 216 -6.91 20.96 20.97
CA ASN A 216 -5.78 21.37 20.14
C ASN A 216 -4.67 20.30 20.08
N ASN A 217 -4.96 19.07 20.51
CA ASN A 217 -3.98 17.97 20.66
C ASN A 217 -2.78 18.30 21.58
N GLN A 218 -2.96 19.19 22.55
CA GLN A 218 -1.91 19.68 23.45
C GLN A 218 -2.06 19.11 24.88
N LYS A 219 -0.94 19.10 25.62
CA LYS A 219 -0.92 18.80 27.05
C LYS A 219 -1.57 19.94 27.86
N PRO A 220 -2.16 19.67 29.04
CA PRO A 220 -2.32 18.35 29.67
C PRO A 220 -3.51 17.52 29.18
N GLY A 221 -4.39 18.08 28.34
CA GLY A 221 -5.62 17.43 27.86
C GLY A 221 -5.39 16.20 27.00
N SER A 222 -4.40 16.29 26.10
CA SER A 222 -3.82 15.17 25.35
C SER A 222 -2.45 14.83 25.95
N PRO A 223 -2.38 13.85 26.86
CA PRO A 223 -1.16 13.52 27.60
C PRO A 223 -0.20 12.64 26.78
N ASP A 224 1.10 12.78 27.01
CA ASP A 224 2.10 11.82 26.52
C ASP A 224 2.00 10.55 27.36
N LEU A 225 1.41 9.51 26.78
CA LEU A 225 1.34 8.17 27.34
C LEU A 225 1.65 7.14 26.25
N ALA A 226 2.18 5.99 26.66
CA ALA A 226 2.60 4.94 25.75
C ALA A 226 1.88 3.60 25.99
N ILE A 227 1.69 2.84 24.90
CA ILE A 227 1.41 1.40 24.95
C ILE A 227 2.67 0.67 24.53
N MET A 228 3.28 -0.09 25.45
CA MET A 228 4.41 -0.94 25.11
C MET A 228 3.94 -2.15 24.30
N SER A 229 4.70 -2.48 23.27
CA SER A 229 4.48 -3.62 22.38
C SER A 229 5.74 -4.50 22.31
N PHE A 230 5.71 -5.51 21.44
CA PHE A 230 6.84 -6.40 21.23
C PHE A 230 7.31 -6.40 19.76
N ARG A 231 8.62 -6.53 19.55
CA ARG A 231 9.22 -6.79 18.22
C ARG A 231 8.51 -7.98 17.56
N LYS A 232 8.36 -7.94 16.23
CA LYS A 232 7.64 -8.92 15.39
C LYS A 232 6.12 -9.07 15.64
N GLY A 233 5.53 -8.49 16.69
CA GLY A 233 4.09 -8.58 16.97
C GLY A 233 3.18 -7.89 15.93
N PHE A 234 1.89 -8.24 15.92
CA PHE A 234 0.88 -7.66 15.03
C PHE A 234 -0.48 -7.46 15.74
N HIS A 235 -0.85 -6.19 15.90
CA HIS A 235 -2.06 -5.78 16.65
C HIS A 235 -3.07 -5.02 15.78
N GLY A 236 -2.76 -4.74 14.51
CA GLY A 236 -3.68 -4.07 13.59
C GLY A 236 -3.01 -3.11 12.62
N ARG A 237 -3.83 -2.35 11.89
CA ARG A 237 -3.40 -1.42 10.82
C ARG A 237 -4.05 -0.02 10.88
N LEU A 238 -4.79 0.29 11.95
CA LEU A 238 -5.19 1.67 12.28
C LEU A 238 -4.04 2.35 13.06
N PHE A 239 -3.98 3.69 13.15
CA PHE A 239 -2.78 4.39 13.61
C PHE A 239 -2.22 3.93 14.97
N GLY A 240 -3.04 3.73 16.00
CA GLY A 240 -2.61 3.25 17.31
C GLY A 240 -2.18 1.77 17.27
N SER A 241 -3.02 0.91 16.70
CA SER A 241 -2.76 -0.53 16.54
C SER A 241 -1.54 -0.85 15.65
N LEU A 242 -1.28 0.00 14.67
CA LEU A 242 -0.09 -0.02 13.82
C LEU A 242 1.15 0.53 14.54
N SER A 243 0.96 1.47 15.47
CA SER A 243 2.02 1.97 16.35
C SER A 243 2.45 0.94 17.40
N THR A 244 1.66 -0.11 17.64
CA THR A 244 2.06 -1.32 18.39
C THR A 244 2.49 -2.50 17.49
N THR A 245 2.15 -2.50 16.20
CA THR A 245 2.57 -3.56 15.26
C THR A 245 4.05 -3.42 14.89
N ARG A 246 4.78 -4.54 14.80
CA ARG A 246 6.22 -4.63 14.49
C ARG A 246 6.57 -5.81 13.57
N SER A 247 5.59 -6.36 12.84
CA SER A 247 5.74 -7.63 12.12
C SER A 247 6.58 -7.57 10.83
N LYS A 248 6.32 -6.60 9.93
CA LYS A 248 6.92 -6.52 8.59
C LYS A 248 7.05 -5.05 8.13
N PRO A 249 8.13 -4.62 7.46
CA PRO A 249 8.30 -3.24 6.99
C PRO A 249 7.17 -2.75 6.08
N ILE A 250 6.70 -3.60 5.16
CA ILE A 250 5.61 -3.27 4.21
C ILE A 250 4.24 -3.04 4.88
N HIS A 251 4.08 -3.34 6.17
CA HIS A 251 2.89 -2.97 6.93
C HIS A 251 2.97 -1.55 7.51
N LYS A 252 4.17 -0.95 7.57
CA LYS A 252 4.54 0.20 8.41
C LYS A 252 5.13 1.39 7.66
N ILE A 253 5.81 1.14 6.55
CA ILE A 253 6.45 2.18 5.72
C ILE A 253 5.40 3.18 5.20
N ASP A 254 5.81 4.44 5.03
CA ASP A 254 4.99 5.56 4.54
C ASP A 254 3.79 5.97 5.44
N ILE A 255 3.67 5.44 6.67
CA ILE A 255 2.53 5.70 7.56
C ILE A 255 3.01 6.32 8.90
N PRO A 256 2.48 7.50 9.31
CA PRO A 256 2.74 8.09 10.63
C PRO A 256 2.48 7.12 11.80
N SER A 257 3.26 7.24 12.87
CA SER A 257 3.07 6.39 14.06
C SER A 257 3.49 7.08 15.35
N PHE A 258 2.90 6.65 16.46
CA PHE A 258 3.25 7.11 17.80
C PHE A 258 4.60 6.53 18.25
N ASN A 259 5.42 7.36 18.89
CA ASN A 259 6.72 6.96 19.45
C ASN A 259 6.56 6.14 20.74
N TRP A 260 6.04 4.92 20.58
CA TRP A 260 5.77 3.98 21.67
C TRP A 260 6.81 2.84 21.70
N PRO A 261 7.17 2.35 22.91
CA PRO A 261 8.25 1.40 23.07
C PRO A 261 7.92 0.01 22.52
N GLN A 262 8.98 -0.72 22.17
CA GLN A 262 8.93 -2.14 21.86
C GLN A 262 10.01 -2.89 22.65
N ALA A 263 9.64 -3.98 23.31
CA ALA A 263 10.58 -4.93 23.90
C ALA A 263 10.87 -6.09 22.95
N ARG A 264 11.94 -6.85 23.17
CA ARG A 264 12.12 -8.17 22.52
C ARG A 264 11.03 -9.17 22.96
N PHE A 265 10.51 -9.92 22.00
CA PHE A 265 9.77 -11.16 22.26
C PHE A 265 10.75 -12.35 22.18
N PRO A 266 10.69 -13.32 23.11
CA PRO A 266 11.64 -14.43 23.15
C PRO A 266 11.79 -15.16 21.81
N GLN A 267 13.02 -15.31 21.34
CA GLN A 267 13.35 -16.06 20.12
C GLN A 267 13.83 -17.46 20.50
N LEU A 268 12.89 -18.35 20.83
CA LEU A 268 13.20 -19.70 21.29
C LEU A 268 13.90 -20.54 20.21
N LYS A 269 14.86 -21.36 20.64
CA LYS A 269 15.53 -22.39 19.84
C LYS A 269 14.81 -23.73 19.98
N TYR A 270 14.85 -24.51 18.89
CA TYR A 270 14.17 -25.80 18.76
C TYR A 270 15.17 -26.90 18.36
N PRO A 271 15.01 -28.17 18.82
CA PRO A 271 13.97 -28.66 19.72
C PRO A 271 14.01 -28.03 21.12
N LEU A 272 12.85 -27.76 21.72
CA LEU A 272 12.75 -27.02 22.99
C LEU A 272 13.47 -27.75 24.14
N GLU A 273 13.40 -29.08 24.12
CA GLU A 273 14.00 -29.98 25.10
C GLU A 273 15.55 -29.96 25.05
N GLU A 274 16.16 -29.60 23.91
CA GLU A 274 17.62 -29.52 23.74
C GLU A 274 18.20 -28.16 24.16
N PHE A 275 17.43 -27.07 24.02
CA PHE A 275 17.86 -25.70 24.28
C PHE A 275 17.18 -25.06 25.50
N ALA A 276 16.74 -25.87 26.46
CA ALA A 276 15.93 -25.42 27.60
C ALA A 276 16.60 -24.29 28.42
N ALA A 277 17.90 -24.37 28.66
CA ALA A 277 18.64 -23.37 29.45
C ALA A 277 18.87 -22.05 28.68
N GLU A 278 19.14 -22.13 27.38
CA GLU A 278 19.23 -20.96 26.50
C GLU A 278 17.88 -20.25 26.36
N ASN A 279 16.80 -21.02 26.26
CA ASN A 279 15.43 -20.52 26.16
C ASN A 279 15.00 -19.82 27.46
N GLU A 280 15.24 -20.43 28.63
CA GLU A 280 14.99 -19.80 29.94
C GLU A 280 15.81 -18.50 30.11
N LYS A 281 17.07 -18.49 29.64
CA LYS A 281 17.91 -17.29 29.65
C LYS A 281 17.32 -16.17 28.76
N GLU A 282 16.94 -16.48 27.52
CA GLU A 282 16.37 -15.50 26.57
C GLU A 282 15.05 -14.93 27.10
N GLU A 283 14.16 -15.76 27.66
CA GLU A 283 12.91 -15.30 28.28
C GLU A 283 13.17 -14.36 29.45
N ARG A 284 14.09 -14.71 30.35
CA ARG A 284 14.48 -13.87 31.50
C ARG A 284 15.09 -12.54 31.07
N GLU A 285 15.89 -12.52 30.01
CA GLU A 285 16.49 -11.29 29.47
C GLU A 285 15.46 -10.40 28.75
N CYS A 286 14.48 -10.99 28.05
CA CYS A 286 13.35 -10.24 27.50
C CYS A 286 12.47 -9.61 28.60
N LEU A 287 12.22 -10.33 29.71
CA LEU A 287 11.48 -9.79 30.85
C LEU A 287 12.23 -8.65 31.56
N ALA A 288 13.54 -8.76 31.71
CA ALA A 288 14.36 -7.67 32.25
C ALA A 288 14.30 -6.41 31.36
N GLU A 289 14.33 -6.58 30.03
CA GLU A 289 14.15 -5.49 29.07
C GLU A 289 12.77 -4.83 29.19
N VAL A 290 11.69 -5.61 29.37
CA VAL A 290 10.34 -5.07 29.61
C VAL A 290 10.29 -4.24 30.90
N GLU A 291 10.79 -4.76 32.02
CA GLU A 291 10.76 -4.02 33.29
C GLU A 291 11.62 -2.75 33.25
N GLU A 292 12.75 -2.78 32.53
CA GLU A 292 13.62 -1.61 32.35
C GLU A 292 12.92 -0.53 31.53
N ILE A 293 12.39 -0.86 30.34
CA ILE A 293 11.74 0.13 29.48
C ILE A 293 10.50 0.73 30.16
N ILE A 294 9.73 -0.03 30.95
CA ILE A 294 8.60 0.50 31.73
C ILE A 294 9.04 1.64 32.68
N LYS A 295 10.27 1.59 33.21
CA LYS A 295 10.80 2.58 34.16
C LYS A 295 11.55 3.73 33.52
N THR A 296 12.16 3.52 32.35
CA THR A 296 13.09 4.48 31.74
C THR A 296 12.59 5.12 30.45
N TRP A 297 11.43 4.70 29.92
CA TRP A 297 10.83 5.38 28.77
C TRP A 297 10.49 6.84 29.08
N HIS A 298 10.63 7.71 28.07
CA HIS A 298 10.52 9.17 28.21
C HIS A 298 9.12 9.66 28.65
N CYS A 299 8.09 8.81 28.53
CA CYS A 299 6.74 9.07 29.01
C CYS A 299 6.14 7.80 29.65
N PRO A 300 5.13 7.91 30.54
CA PRO A 300 4.58 6.76 31.25
C PRO A 300 3.96 5.70 30.32
N VAL A 301 4.34 4.44 30.54
CA VAL A 301 3.72 3.29 29.87
C VAL A 301 2.41 2.95 30.59
N SER A 302 1.27 3.15 29.96
CA SER A 302 -0.05 2.84 30.54
C SER A 302 -0.44 1.37 30.43
N ALA A 303 0.03 0.69 29.38
CA ALA A 303 -0.21 -0.74 29.19
C ALA A 303 0.91 -1.43 28.41
N VAL A 304 1.03 -2.75 28.59
CA VAL A 304 1.75 -3.67 27.70
C VAL A 304 0.72 -4.46 26.90
N VAL A 305 0.86 -4.50 25.57
CA VAL A 305 0.05 -5.37 24.68
C VAL A 305 0.87 -6.54 24.16
N ILE A 306 0.29 -7.75 24.16
CA ILE A 306 0.97 -8.98 23.74
C ILE A 306 0.03 -10.02 23.12
N GLU A 307 0.46 -10.65 22.01
CA GLU A 307 -0.17 -11.86 21.46
C GLU A 307 0.31 -13.10 22.24
N PRO A 308 -0.55 -14.08 22.59
CA PRO A 308 -0.08 -15.34 23.21
C PRO A 308 0.83 -16.18 22.32
N ILE A 309 0.68 -16.05 21.00
CA ILE A 309 1.56 -16.64 19.99
C ILE A 309 1.65 -15.60 18.87
N GLN A 310 2.81 -14.95 18.71
CA GLN A 310 2.97 -13.86 17.74
C GLN A 310 2.80 -14.40 16.32
N SER A 311 1.67 -14.09 15.69
CA SER A 311 1.24 -14.82 14.49
C SER A 311 1.87 -14.27 13.21
N GLU A 312 1.60 -13.02 12.82
CA GLU A 312 2.12 -12.50 11.54
C GLU A 312 3.65 -12.35 11.53
N GLY A 313 4.25 -12.19 12.72
CA GLY A 313 5.70 -12.08 12.92
C GLY A 313 6.48 -13.33 12.56
N GLY A 314 5.87 -14.51 12.68
CA GLY A 314 6.52 -15.80 12.42
C GLY A 314 6.09 -16.95 13.33
N ASP A 315 4.89 -16.94 13.91
CA ASP A 315 4.44 -17.94 14.89
C ASP A 315 5.45 -18.15 16.04
N PHE A 316 5.83 -17.06 16.73
CA PHE A 316 6.72 -17.17 17.90
C PHE A 316 5.93 -17.53 19.17
N HIS A 317 6.40 -18.55 19.87
CA HIS A 317 5.89 -19.01 21.16
C HIS A 317 6.82 -18.57 22.29
N ALA A 318 6.28 -18.44 23.50
CA ALA A 318 7.02 -18.32 24.75
C ALA A 318 6.40 -19.26 25.81
N SER A 319 7.15 -19.57 26.86
CA SER A 319 6.70 -20.45 27.93
C SER A 319 5.62 -19.80 28.82
N PRO A 320 4.80 -20.60 29.53
CA PRO A 320 3.93 -20.08 30.60
C PRO A 320 4.67 -19.21 31.62
N THR A 321 5.91 -19.55 31.95
CA THR A 321 6.77 -18.83 32.90
C THR A 321 7.07 -17.40 32.43
N PHE A 322 7.32 -17.20 31.13
CA PHE A 322 7.50 -15.87 30.55
C PHE A 322 6.26 -14.99 30.76
N PHE A 323 5.07 -15.49 30.45
CA PHE A 323 3.84 -14.72 30.60
C PHE A 323 3.45 -14.48 32.08
N GLN A 324 3.78 -15.41 32.97
CA GLN A 324 3.65 -15.22 34.42
C GLN A 324 4.57 -14.08 34.91
N GLY A 325 5.85 -14.11 34.55
CA GLY A 325 6.80 -13.04 34.88
C GLY A 325 6.40 -11.68 34.29
N LEU A 326 5.83 -11.67 33.07
CA LEU A 326 5.27 -10.46 32.47
C LEU A 326 4.06 -9.92 33.27
N ARG A 327 3.19 -10.80 33.76
CA ARG A 327 2.07 -10.38 34.64
C ARG A 327 2.59 -9.80 35.95
N ASP A 328 3.59 -10.42 36.57
CA ASP A 328 4.19 -9.91 37.80
C ASP A 328 4.84 -8.52 37.59
N ILE A 329 5.55 -8.32 36.48
CA ILE A 329 6.14 -7.01 36.11
C ILE A 329 5.06 -5.95 35.89
N THR A 330 3.99 -6.24 35.15
CA THR A 330 2.89 -5.28 34.91
C THR A 330 2.22 -4.86 36.22
N LEU A 331 1.89 -5.82 37.09
CA LEU A 331 1.33 -5.56 38.42
C LEU A 331 2.26 -4.70 39.30
N LYS A 332 3.54 -5.10 39.40
CA LYS A 332 4.57 -4.42 40.20
C LYS A 332 4.72 -2.94 39.83
N ASN A 333 4.61 -2.62 38.54
CA ASN A 333 4.80 -1.26 38.01
C ASN A 333 3.48 -0.50 37.77
N ASN A 334 2.32 -1.04 38.19
CA ASN A 334 0.98 -0.46 37.96
C ASN A 334 0.61 -0.25 36.46
N VAL A 335 1.21 -1.05 35.57
CA VAL A 335 0.93 -1.04 34.12
C VAL A 335 -0.15 -2.09 33.83
N LEU A 336 -1.06 -1.81 32.89
CA LEU A 336 -2.09 -2.78 32.49
C LEU A 336 -1.53 -3.84 31.54
N LEU A 337 -1.98 -5.10 31.68
CA LEU A 337 -1.72 -6.16 30.70
C LEU A 337 -2.91 -6.32 29.75
N ILE A 338 -2.67 -6.06 28.46
CA ILE A 338 -3.61 -6.29 27.36
C ILE A 338 -3.16 -7.55 26.60
N VAL A 339 -4.01 -8.57 26.57
CA VAL A 339 -3.75 -9.80 25.81
C VAL A 339 -4.53 -9.77 24.52
N ASP A 340 -3.82 -9.82 23.40
CA ASP A 340 -4.38 -9.84 22.06
C ASP A 340 -4.69 -11.27 21.61
N GLU A 341 -5.94 -11.68 21.79
CA GLU A 341 -6.46 -12.98 21.36
C GLU A 341 -7.26 -12.88 20.04
N VAL A 342 -7.05 -11.81 19.25
CA VAL A 342 -7.67 -11.62 17.92
C VAL A 342 -7.37 -12.79 16.99
N GLN A 343 -6.25 -13.51 17.13
CA GLN A 343 -5.92 -14.67 16.29
C GLN A 343 -5.90 -16.01 17.03
N THR A 344 -5.50 -16.03 18.30
CA THR A 344 -5.32 -17.26 19.10
C THR A 344 -6.61 -17.74 19.77
N GLY A 345 -7.58 -16.84 19.98
CA GLY A 345 -8.82 -17.13 20.68
C GLY A 345 -9.80 -18.02 19.91
N VAL A 346 -10.85 -18.43 20.61
CA VAL A 346 -11.89 -19.36 20.16
C VAL A 346 -11.31 -20.73 19.77
N GLY A 347 -10.67 -21.41 20.72
CA GLY A 347 -10.47 -22.87 20.70
C GLY A 347 -9.23 -23.41 19.97
N ALA A 348 -8.66 -22.65 19.03
CA ALA A 348 -7.65 -23.15 18.08
C ALA A 348 -6.36 -23.71 18.72
N THR A 349 -6.07 -23.32 19.96
CA THR A 349 -4.88 -23.72 20.73
C THR A 349 -5.14 -24.90 21.69
N GLY A 350 -6.31 -25.55 21.64
CA GLY A 350 -6.72 -26.55 22.63
C GLY A 350 -7.23 -25.97 23.96
N LYS A 351 -7.40 -24.64 24.02
CA LYS A 351 -8.15 -23.90 25.05
C LYS A 351 -9.02 -22.86 24.35
N PHE A 352 -10.13 -22.45 24.98
CA PHE A 352 -10.99 -21.43 24.37
C PHE A 352 -10.25 -20.11 24.19
N TRP A 353 -9.46 -19.70 25.18
CA TRP A 353 -8.48 -18.62 25.09
C TRP A 353 -7.08 -19.18 25.33
N ALA A 354 -6.10 -18.80 24.50
CA ALA A 354 -4.74 -19.33 24.59
C ALA A 354 -4.01 -18.93 25.88
N HIS A 355 -4.29 -17.76 26.45
CA HIS A 355 -3.70 -17.33 27.72
C HIS A 355 -4.08 -18.22 28.92
N MET A 356 -5.12 -19.06 28.78
CA MET A 356 -5.45 -20.06 29.79
C MET A 356 -4.34 -21.11 29.98
N HIS A 357 -3.47 -21.32 28.97
CA HIS A 357 -2.29 -22.17 29.10
C HIS A 357 -1.22 -21.58 30.04
N TRP A 358 -1.25 -20.28 30.30
CA TRP A 358 -0.25 -19.62 31.15
C TRP A 358 -0.45 -19.86 32.64
N ASN A 359 -1.64 -20.32 33.05
CA ASN A 359 -1.99 -20.54 34.46
C ASN A 359 -1.68 -19.32 35.36
N LEU A 360 -2.01 -18.10 34.91
CA LEU A 360 -1.74 -16.88 35.67
C LEU A 360 -2.43 -16.91 37.04
N THR A 361 -1.74 -16.38 38.05
CA THR A 361 -2.26 -16.21 39.43
C THR A 361 -3.35 -15.13 39.52
N THR A 362 -3.31 -14.16 38.60
CA THR A 362 -4.32 -13.11 38.41
C THR A 362 -4.64 -13.00 36.92
N PRO A 363 -5.89 -12.68 36.53
CA PRO A 363 -6.22 -12.51 35.12
C PRO A 363 -5.48 -11.32 34.50
N PRO A 364 -5.30 -11.28 33.16
CA PRO A 364 -4.91 -10.06 32.46
C PRO A 364 -5.97 -8.97 32.68
N ASP A 365 -5.64 -7.70 32.48
CA ASP A 365 -6.58 -6.61 32.76
C ASP A 365 -7.59 -6.40 31.62
N ILE A 366 -7.15 -6.64 30.38
CA ILE A 366 -7.96 -6.59 29.16
C ILE A 366 -7.61 -7.79 28.26
N VAL A 367 -8.62 -8.38 27.60
CA VAL A 367 -8.44 -9.39 26.54
C VAL A 367 -9.22 -8.96 25.29
N THR A 368 -8.54 -8.73 24.17
CA THR A 368 -9.16 -8.35 22.88
C THR A 368 -9.39 -9.57 21.99
N PHE A 369 -10.43 -9.54 21.17
CA PHE A 369 -10.84 -10.68 20.32
C PHE A 369 -11.48 -10.20 19.01
N SER A 370 -11.36 -11.03 17.96
CA SER A 370 -12.07 -10.90 16.67
C SER A 370 -11.94 -12.20 15.87
N LYS A 371 -11.76 -12.14 14.54
CA LYS A 371 -11.57 -13.27 13.61
C LYS A 371 -12.58 -14.41 13.82
N LYS A 372 -12.20 -15.51 14.49
CA LYS A 372 -13.08 -16.67 14.76
C LYS A 372 -14.34 -16.28 15.52
N ALA A 373 -14.30 -15.21 16.32
CA ALA A 373 -15.48 -14.70 17.00
C ALA A 373 -16.52 -14.11 16.04
N GLN A 374 -16.14 -13.74 14.80
CA GLN A 374 -16.93 -13.03 13.77
C GLN A 374 -17.49 -11.65 14.16
N THR A 375 -17.69 -11.38 15.44
CA THR A 375 -17.73 -10.06 16.06
C THR A 375 -16.33 -9.66 16.56
N ALA A 376 -16.18 -8.48 17.15
CA ALA A 376 -14.95 -8.07 17.82
C ALA A 376 -15.25 -7.36 19.15
N GLY A 377 -14.22 -7.13 19.95
CA GLY A 377 -14.32 -6.37 21.19
C GLY A 377 -13.19 -6.63 22.16
N TYR A 378 -13.36 -6.15 23.38
CA TYR A 378 -12.49 -6.51 24.50
C TYR A 378 -13.26 -6.81 25.79
N TYR A 379 -12.79 -7.80 26.54
CA TYR A 379 -13.26 -8.09 27.90
C TYR A 379 -12.43 -7.32 28.92
N PHE A 380 -13.06 -6.95 30.03
CA PHE A 380 -12.38 -6.35 31.19
C PHE A 380 -13.13 -6.68 32.49
N GLY A 381 -12.42 -6.61 33.62
CA GLY A 381 -13.00 -6.87 34.96
C GLY A 381 -13.00 -5.67 35.88
N ASN A 382 -12.01 -4.78 35.76
CA ASN A 382 -11.86 -3.63 36.64
C ASN A 382 -12.88 -2.52 36.28
N PRO A 383 -13.78 -2.11 37.20
CA PRO A 383 -14.77 -1.06 36.93
C PRO A 383 -14.16 0.29 36.54
N LEU A 384 -12.90 0.57 36.90
CA LEU A 384 -12.20 1.80 36.54
C LEU A 384 -11.84 1.88 35.05
N LEU A 385 -11.76 0.73 34.34
CA LEU A 385 -11.57 0.67 32.88
C LEU A 385 -12.82 1.07 32.11
N ARG A 386 -14.00 1.02 32.74
CA ARG A 386 -15.20 1.63 32.15
C ARG A 386 -15.02 3.17 32.19
N PRO A 387 -15.27 3.88 31.07
CA PRO A 387 -15.22 5.33 31.05
C PRO A 387 -16.11 5.93 32.14
N ASN A 388 -15.58 6.95 32.82
CA ASN A 388 -16.29 7.67 33.88
C ASN A 388 -17.38 8.63 33.36
N MET A 389 -17.38 8.90 32.05
CA MET A 389 -18.34 9.75 31.34
C MET A 389 -18.77 9.07 30.04
N PRO A 390 -20.01 9.31 29.56
CA PRO A 390 -20.47 8.80 28.27
C PRO A 390 -19.67 9.42 27.10
N TYR A 391 -19.88 8.88 25.90
CA TYR A 391 -19.30 9.35 24.63
C TYR A 391 -17.76 9.31 24.48
N ARG A 392 -16.97 9.13 25.55
CA ARG A 392 -15.50 9.00 25.46
C ARG A 392 -15.07 7.69 24.76
N GLN A 393 -15.78 6.60 25.03
CA GLN A 393 -15.59 5.31 24.38
C GLN A 393 -16.83 5.01 23.54
N PHE A 394 -16.86 5.53 22.33
CA PHE A 394 -18.03 5.49 21.47
C PHE A 394 -17.62 5.45 20.00
N ASN A 395 -18.46 4.86 19.17
CA ASN A 395 -18.51 5.02 17.71
C ASN A 395 -19.97 4.73 17.26
N THR A 396 -20.30 4.92 15.98
CA THR A 396 -21.69 4.85 15.50
C THR A 396 -22.40 3.53 15.80
N TRP A 397 -21.71 2.39 15.78
CA TRP A 397 -22.34 1.07 15.92
C TRP A 397 -22.01 0.35 17.23
N MET A 398 -20.83 0.57 17.81
CA MET A 398 -20.32 -0.12 19.00
C MET A 398 -20.41 -1.65 18.90
N GLY A 399 -19.97 -2.18 17.75
CA GLY A 399 -20.14 -3.58 17.38
C GLY A 399 -21.31 -3.80 16.44
N ASP A 400 -21.72 -5.06 16.28
CA ASP A 400 -22.78 -5.45 15.34
C ASP A 400 -23.62 -6.59 15.94
N PRO A 401 -24.93 -6.40 16.22
CA PRO A 401 -25.78 -7.44 16.79
C PRO A 401 -25.86 -8.70 15.93
N ALA A 402 -25.83 -8.56 14.60
CA ALA A 402 -25.85 -9.71 13.69
C ALA A 402 -24.61 -10.59 13.90
N ARG A 403 -23.45 -9.98 14.15
CA ARG A 403 -22.20 -10.69 14.45
C ARG A 403 -22.19 -11.31 15.84
N VAL A 404 -22.83 -10.69 16.84
CA VAL A 404 -22.98 -11.30 18.17
C VAL A 404 -23.94 -12.49 18.15
N LEU A 405 -25.04 -12.44 17.39
CA LEU A 405 -25.93 -13.60 17.20
C LEU A 405 -25.20 -14.80 16.56
N LEU A 406 -24.38 -14.54 15.53
CA LEU A 406 -23.50 -15.57 14.95
C LEU A 406 -22.48 -16.08 15.97
N PHE A 407 -21.85 -15.20 16.77
CA PHE A 407 -20.88 -15.63 17.77
C PHE A 407 -21.48 -16.50 18.87
N ASN A 408 -22.69 -16.18 19.34
CA ASN A 408 -23.42 -17.02 20.30
C ASN A 408 -23.64 -18.43 19.73
N THR A 409 -24.04 -18.53 18.46
CA THR A 409 -24.19 -19.83 17.76
C THR A 409 -22.84 -20.54 17.60
N ILE A 410 -21.75 -19.80 17.37
CA ILE A 410 -20.40 -20.38 17.30
C ILE A 410 -20.02 -21.02 18.64
N ILE A 411 -20.30 -20.34 19.76
CA ILE A 411 -20.03 -20.83 21.11
C ILE A 411 -20.90 -22.08 21.39
N ASP A 412 -22.19 -22.03 21.08
CA ASP A 412 -23.11 -23.17 21.26
C ASP A 412 -22.61 -24.42 20.53
N GLU A 413 -22.15 -24.30 19.28
CA GLU A 413 -21.58 -25.42 18.52
C GLU A 413 -20.21 -25.86 19.05
N VAL A 414 -19.33 -24.94 19.48
CA VAL A 414 -18.03 -25.27 20.09
C VAL A 414 -18.21 -26.10 21.36
N GLU A 415 -19.19 -25.76 22.20
CA GLU A 415 -19.55 -26.53 23.40
C GLU A 415 -20.25 -27.85 23.04
N ARG A 416 -21.28 -27.82 22.18
CA ARG A 416 -22.08 -29.00 21.80
C ARG A 416 -21.27 -30.10 21.13
N LEU A 417 -20.30 -29.72 20.30
CA LEU A 417 -19.40 -30.65 19.59
C LEU A 417 -18.05 -30.83 20.30
N ASN A 418 -17.87 -30.27 21.50
CA ASN A 418 -16.63 -30.32 22.30
C ASN A 418 -15.36 -29.95 21.49
N LEU A 419 -15.45 -28.94 20.62
CA LEU A 419 -14.44 -28.69 19.59
C LEU A 419 -13.08 -28.27 20.15
N VAL A 420 -13.03 -27.72 21.37
CA VAL A 420 -11.77 -27.33 22.03
C VAL A 420 -10.92 -28.57 22.35
N GLU A 421 -11.53 -29.62 22.91
CA GLU A 421 -10.83 -30.87 23.23
C GLU A 421 -10.47 -31.64 21.96
N HIS A 422 -11.40 -31.73 20.98
CA HIS A 422 -11.12 -32.33 19.67
C HIS A 422 -9.99 -31.61 18.90
N THR A 423 -9.88 -30.28 19.04
CA THR A 423 -8.78 -29.49 18.46
C THR A 423 -7.44 -29.79 19.16
N ALA A 424 -7.45 -30.00 20.48
CA ALA A 424 -6.26 -30.41 21.22
C ALA A 424 -5.76 -31.80 20.77
N ASP A 425 -6.66 -32.79 20.72
CA ASP A 425 -6.36 -34.16 20.31
C ASP A 425 -5.89 -34.27 18.85
N THR A 426 -6.58 -33.58 17.95
CA THR A 426 -6.23 -33.58 16.51
C THR A 426 -4.94 -32.81 16.27
N GLY A 427 -4.71 -31.73 17.03
CA GLY A 427 -3.46 -30.98 17.05
C GLY A 427 -2.25 -31.82 17.48
N ALA A 428 -2.38 -32.57 18.58
CA ALA A 428 -1.33 -33.47 19.05
C ALA A 428 -0.99 -34.57 18.03
N TYR A 429 -2.01 -35.17 17.40
CA TYR A 429 -1.84 -36.14 16.32
C TYR A 429 -1.10 -35.55 15.11
N LEU A 430 -1.55 -34.38 14.64
CA LEU A 430 -0.94 -33.67 13.51
C LEU A 430 0.50 -33.24 13.80
N TYR A 431 0.78 -32.75 15.00
CA TYR A 431 2.14 -32.37 15.42
C TYR A 431 3.08 -33.58 15.37
N SER A 432 2.67 -34.75 15.88
CA SER A 432 3.49 -35.97 15.83
C SER A 432 3.78 -36.43 14.40
N GLY A 433 2.83 -36.29 13.48
CA GLY A 433 3.06 -36.53 12.05
C GLY A 433 4.07 -35.55 11.43
N LEU A 434 3.99 -34.27 11.78
CA LEU A 434 4.96 -33.25 11.33
C LEU A 434 6.36 -33.44 11.93
N GLU A 435 6.46 -33.93 13.17
CA GLU A 435 7.72 -34.26 13.85
C GLU A 435 8.43 -35.46 13.17
N GLN A 436 7.68 -36.45 12.70
CA GLN A 436 8.22 -37.54 11.85
C GLN A 436 8.69 -37.01 10.48
N LEU A 437 7.95 -36.08 9.88
CA LEU A 437 8.34 -35.45 8.62
C LEU A 437 9.56 -34.52 8.77
N SER A 438 9.74 -33.83 9.90
CA SER A 438 10.92 -32.99 10.15
C SER A 438 12.19 -33.81 10.33
N GLN A 439 12.11 -34.95 11.02
CA GLN A 439 13.22 -35.91 11.10
C GLN A 439 13.61 -36.47 9.73
N LYS A 440 12.65 -36.64 8.82
CA LYS A 440 12.85 -37.18 7.47
C LYS A 440 13.30 -36.13 6.44
N TYR A 441 12.89 -34.88 6.61
CA TYR A 441 13.18 -33.76 5.70
C TYR A 441 13.71 -32.53 6.48
N PRO A 442 14.81 -32.65 7.25
CA PRO A 442 15.27 -31.59 8.16
C PRO A 442 15.74 -30.31 7.43
N GLY A 443 16.08 -30.39 6.15
CA GLY A 443 16.36 -29.22 5.32
C GLY A 443 15.13 -28.37 5.00
N GLU A 444 13.92 -28.95 5.00
CA GLU A 444 12.67 -28.32 4.56
C GLU A 444 11.67 -28.02 5.70
N ILE A 445 11.75 -28.76 6.81
CA ILE A 445 10.97 -28.52 8.03
C ILE A 445 11.93 -28.27 9.18
N GLN A 446 12.21 -26.99 9.44
CA GLN A 446 13.08 -26.51 10.53
C GLN A 446 12.23 -25.85 11.63
N ASN A 447 12.74 -25.79 12.87
CA ASN A 447 12.08 -25.07 13.98
C ASN A 447 10.58 -25.39 14.18
N LEU A 448 10.21 -26.67 14.06
CA LEU A 448 8.83 -27.13 14.25
C LEU A 448 8.33 -26.75 15.67
N ARG A 449 7.17 -26.10 15.73
CA ARG A 449 6.61 -25.48 16.95
C ARG A 449 5.08 -25.54 16.99
N GLY A 450 4.52 -25.39 18.19
CA GLY A 450 3.09 -25.63 18.46
C GLY A 450 2.77 -26.97 19.13
N LYS A 451 3.77 -27.68 19.67
CA LYS A 451 3.59 -28.91 20.48
C LYS A 451 2.57 -28.64 21.60
N ASN A 452 1.58 -29.52 21.76
CA ASN A 452 0.47 -29.39 22.72
C ASN A 452 -0.35 -28.08 22.61
N THR A 453 -0.27 -27.34 21.50
CA THR A 453 -0.92 -26.04 21.29
C THR A 453 -2.07 -26.14 20.28
N GLY A 454 -2.86 -27.22 20.38
CA GLY A 454 -3.93 -27.53 19.43
C GLY A 454 -3.41 -27.58 17.98
N THR A 455 -4.17 -27.01 17.05
CA THR A 455 -3.79 -26.94 15.63
C THR A 455 -3.00 -25.68 15.27
N PHE A 456 -2.55 -24.91 16.27
CA PHE A 456 -1.77 -23.68 16.09
C PHE A 456 -0.28 -24.03 15.95
N ILE A 457 0.07 -24.60 14.79
CA ILE A 457 1.36 -25.24 14.51
C ILE A 457 2.06 -24.51 13.36
N ALA A 458 3.39 -24.39 13.45
CA ALA A 458 4.23 -23.76 12.42
C ALA A 458 5.62 -24.41 12.32
N TRP A 459 6.31 -24.14 11.22
CA TRP A 459 7.71 -24.50 11.01
C TRP A 459 8.35 -23.53 10.00
N ASP A 460 9.67 -23.47 9.98
CA ASP A 460 10.42 -22.68 8.99
C ASP A 460 10.82 -23.55 7.81
N SER A 461 10.68 -23.01 6.59
CA SER A 461 11.12 -23.64 5.35
C SER A 461 11.93 -22.65 4.53
N PRO A 462 13.16 -22.98 4.09
CA PRO A 462 13.93 -22.12 3.19
C PRO A 462 13.23 -21.82 1.86
N GLN A 463 12.29 -22.67 1.44
CA GLN A 463 11.54 -22.56 0.19
C GLN A 463 10.06 -22.20 0.41
N ARG A 464 9.71 -21.53 1.52
CA ARG A 464 8.34 -21.25 2.00
C ARG A 464 7.34 -20.93 0.90
N ASP A 465 7.57 -19.89 0.10
CA ASP A 465 6.60 -19.43 -0.91
C ASP A 465 6.42 -20.45 -2.05
N ALA A 466 7.49 -21.12 -2.47
CA ALA A 466 7.44 -22.20 -3.45
C ALA A 466 6.71 -23.44 -2.89
N PHE A 467 6.86 -23.73 -1.59
CA PHE A 467 6.13 -24.78 -0.89
C PHE A 467 4.63 -24.47 -0.87
N LEU A 468 4.20 -23.28 -0.43
CA LEU A 468 2.78 -22.89 -0.42
C LEU A 468 2.15 -22.98 -1.83
N LYS A 469 2.87 -22.53 -2.87
CA LYS A 469 2.41 -22.62 -4.26
C LYS A 469 2.23 -24.08 -4.71
N LYS A 470 3.13 -24.99 -4.33
CA LYS A 470 3.02 -26.43 -4.63
C LYS A 470 1.91 -27.11 -3.82
N MET A 471 1.66 -26.70 -2.57
CA MET A 471 0.57 -27.27 -1.77
C MET A 471 -0.82 -27.05 -2.42
N LYS A 472 -1.02 -25.90 -3.08
CA LYS A 472 -2.25 -25.67 -3.87
C LYS A 472 -2.44 -26.65 -5.02
N THR A 473 -1.37 -27.07 -5.72
CA THR A 473 -1.48 -28.00 -6.85
C THR A 473 -1.79 -29.44 -6.42
N VAL A 474 -1.56 -29.78 -5.15
CA VAL A 474 -2.04 -31.03 -4.53
C VAL A 474 -3.36 -30.85 -3.76
N GLY A 475 -4.01 -29.69 -3.86
CA GLY A 475 -5.34 -29.44 -3.32
C GLY A 475 -5.38 -28.99 -1.87
N VAL A 476 -4.35 -28.31 -1.38
CA VAL A 476 -4.29 -27.78 0.00
C VAL A 476 -4.05 -26.27 -0.02
N ASN A 477 -4.92 -25.51 0.64
CA ASN A 477 -4.71 -24.09 0.92
C ASN A 477 -4.10 -23.92 2.31
N ILE A 478 -2.91 -23.31 2.38
CA ILE A 478 -2.06 -23.24 3.57
C ILE A 478 -1.40 -21.86 3.66
N GLY A 479 -1.11 -21.40 4.88
CA GLY A 479 -0.62 -20.06 5.16
C GLY A 479 0.89 -19.94 5.36
N GLY A 480 1.42 -18.76 5.11
CA GLY A 480 2.76 -18.34 5.54
C GLY A 480 2.70 -17.19 6.56
N CYS A 481 3.73 -17.05 7.38
CA CYS A 481 3.97 -15.92 8.29
C CYS A 481 5.45 -15.58 8.35
N GLY A 482 5.81 -14.45 8.99
CA GLY A 482 7.20 -14.01 9.09
C GLY A 482 7.91 -13.94 7.74
N GLU A 483 9.20 -14.29 7.75
CA GLU A 483 10.05 -14.39 6.56
C GLU A 483 9.96 -15.80 5.94
N SER A 484 10.29 -16.85 6.70
CA SER A 484 10.44 -18.24 6.23
C SER A 484 9.38 -19.23 6.75
N ALA A 485 8.43 -18.80 7.60
CA ALA A 485 7.53 -19.72 8.29
C ALA A 485 6.30 -20.15 7.46
N VAL A 486 5.99 -21.44 7.48
CA VAL A 486 4.70 -22.03 7.11
C VAL A 486 3.87 -22.19 8.38
N ARG A 487 2.57 -21.89 8.32
CA ARG A 487 1.66 -21.95 9.47
C ARG A 487 0.35 -22.65 9.16
N LEU A 488 -0.17 -23.35 10.16
CA LEU A 488 -1.45 -24.04 10.15
C LEU A 488 -2.47 -23.25 10.99
N ARG A 489 -3.63 -23.01 10.39
CA ARG A 489 -4.80 -22.36 10.97
C ARG A 489 -6.09 -23.03 10.48
N PRO A 490 -6.24 -24.37 10.63
CA PRO A 490 -7.48 -25.03 10.25
C PRO A 490 -8.65 -24.57 11.13
N MET A 491 -9.85 -24.99 10.71
CA MET A 491 -11.10 -24.72 11.43
C MET A 491 -11.23 -25.71 12.61
N LEU A 492 -12.08 -25.40 13.59
CA LEU A 492 -12.25 -26.22 14.80
C LEU A 492 -12.91 -27.58 14.52
N VAL A 493 -13.49 -27.72 13.33
CA VAL A 493 -14.11 -28.95 12.80
C VAL A 493 -13.11 -29.80 11.97
N PHE A 494 -11.82 -29.46 12.01
CA PHE A 494 -10.76 -30.26 11.43
C PHE A 494 -10.52 -31.52 12.29
N GLN A 495 -10.36 -32.68 11.64
CA GLN A 495 -10.33 -33.99 12.28
C GLN A 495 -9.12 -34.80 11.80
N ARG A 496 -8.81 -35.93 12.46
CA ARG A 496 -7.62 -36.76 12.12
C ARG A 496 -7.54 -37.18 10.65
N HIS A 497 -8.66 -37.53 10.02
CA HIS A 497 -8.67 -37.86 8.58
C HIS A 497 -8.28 -36.67 7.68
N HIS A 498 -8.56 -35.44 8.10
CA HIS A 498 -8.05 -34.23 7.43
C HIS A 498 -6.56 -34.02 7.68
N ALA A 499 -6.07 -34.36 8.88
CA ALA A 499 -4.63 -34.36 9.21
C ALA A 499 -3.86 -35.38 8.35
N ASP A 500 -4.42 -36.57 8.13
CA ASP A 500 -3.82 -37.60 7.26
C ASP A 500 -3.67 -37.08 5.82
N ILE A 501 -4.73 -36.50 5.25
CA ILE A 501 -4.69 -35.87 3.91
C ILE A 501 -3.64 -34.76 3.83
N LEU A 502 -3.53 -33.93 4.88
CA LEU A 502 -2.52 -32.87 4.95
C LEU A 502 -1.10 -33.46 4.98
N LEU A 503 -0.83 -34.42 5.87
CA LEU A 503 0.48 -35.07 6.02
C LEU A 503 0.92 -35.80 4.74
N GLU A 504 0.02 -36.57 4.11
CA GLU A 504 0.25 -37.19 2.80
C GLU A 504 0.61 -36.15 1.73
N SER A 505 -0.10 -35.00 1.72
CA SER A 505 0.11 -33.93 0.73
C SER A 505 1.44 -33.19 0.94
N ILE A 506 1.79 -32.92 2.20
CA ILE A 506 3.10 -32.34 2.58
C ILE A 506 4.21 -33.30 2.13
N GLU A 507 4.14 -34.58 2.52
CA GLU A 507 5.18 -35.56 2.17
C GLU A 507 5.33 -35.73 0.65
N LYS A 508 4.22 -35.70 -0.10
CA LYS A 508 4.22 -35.74 -1.57
C LYS A 508 4.97 -34.55 -2.18
N VAL A 509 4.75 -33.33 -1.67
CA VAL A 509 5.44 -32.12 -2.13
C VAL A 509 6.93 -32.16 -1.76
N LEU A 510 7.27 -32.61 -0.56
CA LEU A 510 8.67 -32.72 -0.09
C LEU A 510 9.44 -33.80 -0.87
N LYS A 511 8.87 -34.98 -1.11
CA LYS A 511 9.45 -36.04 -1.96
C LYS A 511 9.80 -35.53 -3.36
N ALA A 512 8.89 -34.78 -3.99
CA ALA A 512 9.10 -34.23 -5.33
C ALA A 512 10.21 -33.16 -5.39
N ALA A 513 10.47 -32.44 -4.29
CA ALA A 513 11.62 -31.55 -4.17
C ALA A 513 12.92 -32.33 -3.92
N TYR A 514 12.90 -33.28 -2.99
CA TYR A 514 14.06 -34.08 -2.57
C TYR A 514 14.64 -34.93 -3.71
N ILE A 515 13.79 -35.55 -4.54
CA ILE A 515 14.22 -36.38 -5.68
C ILE A 515 14.95 -35.57 -6.78
N ARG A 516 14.86 -34.24 -6.80
CA ARG A 516 15.63 -33.38 -7.72
C ARG A 516 17.06 -33.07 -7.25
N TYR A 517 17.41 -33.40 -6.00
CA TYR A 517 18.76 -33.21 -5.45
C TYR A 517 19.33 -34.49 -4.80
N PRO A 518 19.45 -35.63 -5.52
CA PRO A 518 20.08 -36.82 -4.99
C PRO A 518 21.61 -36.76 -5.22
N GLY A 519 22.32 -36.03 -4.35
CA GLY A 519 23.79 -36.13 -4.28
C GLY A 519 24.52 -34.83 -3.98
N ASP A 520 24.72 -34.55 -2.70
CA ASP A 520 26.09 -34.57 -2.17
C ASP A 520 26.05 -34.97 -0.68
N ALA A 521 26.44 -36.21 -0.39
CA ALA A 521 26.41 -36.78 0.95
C ALA A 521 27.62 -37.71 1.21
N SER A 522 28.78 -37.38 0.61
CA SER A 522 30.05 -38.08 0.88
C SER A 522 31.28 -37.31 0.38
N GLY A 523 31.86 -36.42 1.20
CA GLY A 523 33.12 -35.78 0.81
C GLY A 523 33.70 -34.74 1.77
N MET A 524 34.72 -35.16 2.52
CA MET A 524 35.79 -34.32 3.10
C MET A 524 35.48 -33.33 4.24
N SER A 525 36.03 -33.70 5.39
CA SER A 525 36.24 -32.91 6.60
C SER A 525 37.42 -31.92 6.51
N PHE A 526 37.49 -31.06 7.54
CA PHE A 526 38.68 -30.42 8.14
C PHE A 526 39.19 -29.07 7.62
N PHE A 527 39.42 -28.18 8.61
CA PHE A 527 40.05 -26.85 8.57
C PHE A 527 39.27 -25.74 7.81
N ARG A 528 39.29 -24.47 8.25
CA ARG A 528 40.11 -23.80 9.29
C ARG A 528 39.38 -22.57 9.87
N ARG A 529 39.49 -22.32 11.18
CA ARG A 529 39.42 -20.94 11.72
C ARG A 529 40.75 -20.25 11.44
N PRO A 530 40.73 -18.95 11.12
CA PRO A 530 41.62 -17.96 11.73
C PRO A 530 40.74 -16.91 12.45
N THR A 531 40.75 -16.70 13.77
CA THR A 531 41.82 -16.28 14.71
C THR A 531 42.48 -14.95 14.35
N ASP A 532 42.33 -13.99 15.27
CA ASP A 532 43.04 -12.72 15.35
C ASP A 532 44.57 -12.89 15.47
N GLU A 533 45.31 -11.87 15.02
CA GLU A 533 46.48 -11.24 15.67
C GLU A 533 47.03 -10.15 14.71
N SER A 534 46.92 -8.85 15.06
CA SER A 534 48.01 -7.95 15.55
C SER A 534 48.85 -7.30 14.43
N SER A 535 49.26 -6.02 14.47
CA SER A 535 49.02 -4.89 15.40
C SER A 535 49.55 -3.57 14.77
N GLU A 536 49.19 -2.40 15.37
CA GLU A 536 49.96 -1.12 15.39
C GLU A 536 50.18 -0.36 14.04
N ASP A 537 50.13 0.98 13.91
CA ASP A 537 50.16 2.12 14.86
C ASP A 537 49.33 3.35 14.41
N GLU A 538 49.03 4.23 15.38
CA GLU A 538 48.86 5.72 15.42
C GLU A 538 48.82 6.56 14.10
N SER A 539 48.15 7.74 13.98
CA SER A 539 47.63 8.75 14.94
C SER A 539 46.58 9.70 14.27
N ASP A 540 46.03 10.64 15.06
CA ASP A 540 45.07 11.71 14.70
C ASP A 540 45.37 12.50 13.40
N ASP A 541 44.33 12.91 12.65
CA ASP A 541 43.81 14.29 12.76
C ASP A 541 42.45 14.49 12.04
N ALA A 542 41.73 15.56 12.42
CA ALA A 542 40.35 15.80 12.01
C ALA A 542 40.17 16.37 10.59
N LEU A 543 39.06 16.03 9.92
CA LEU A 543 38.29 16.97 9.07
C LEU A 543 36.89 16.45 8.73
N SER A 544 35.89 17.28 9.00
CA SER A 544 34.45 17.02 8.81
C SER A 544 34.00 17.10 7.34
N VAL A 545 33.24 16.11 6.85
CA VAL A 545 32.41 16.25 5.64
C VAL A 545 31.05 15.58 5.85
N TYR A 546 30.00 16.38 5.64
CA TYR A 546 28.57 16.09 5.71
C TYR A 546 28.14 14.73 5.10
N SER A 547 27.29 14.01 5.84
CA SER A 547 26.44 12.96 5.29
C SER A 547 24.98 13.30 5.58
N ASP A 548 24.41 14.17 4.75
CA ASP A 548 23.00 14.56 4.85
C ASP A 548 22.10 13.34 4.56
N SER A 549 21.31 12.96 5.54
CA SER A 549 20.15 12.10 5.38
C SER A 549 18.98 12.74 6.14
N ASP A 550 18.52 13.88 5.61
CA ASP A 550 17.30 14.53 6.07
C ASP A 550 16.09 13.65 5.79
N ASP A 551 15.27 13.44 6.83
CA ASP A 551 13.81 13.41 6.76
C ASP A 551 13.26 13.35 8.21
N ASP A 552 13.57 14.38 8.98
CA ASP A 552 12.79 14.82 10.16
C ASP A 552 12.30 16.25 9.85
N ASP A 553 10.98 16.44 9.76
CA ASP A 553 10.23 17.48 10.52
C ASP A 553 8.76 17.48 10.07
N VAL A 554 7.77 17.40 10.98
CA VAL A 554 7.33 18.40 11.96
C VAL A 554 6.67 19.64 11.32
N SER A 555 5.36 19.73 11.51
CA SER A 555 4.53 20.94 11.67
C SER A 555 3.06 20.49 11.71
N ASN A 556 2.16 20.88 12.62
CA ASN A 556 2.12 21.93 13.65
C ASN A 556 2.50 23.33 13.16
N ASP A 557 1.71 24.39 13.31
CA ASP A 557 0.34 24.67 13.76
C ASP A 557 0.25 26.22 13.67
N ALA A 558 -0.88 26.82 14.06
CA ALA A 558 -1.08 28.26 14.27
C ALA A 558 -1.01 29.15 13.00
N SER A 559 -2.11 29.70 12.47
CA SER A 559 -3.12 30.61 13.07
C SER A 559 -2.58 31.99 13.42
N ALA A 560 -3.30 33.05 13.02
CA ALA A 560 -4.07 33.88 13.97
C ALA A 560 -4.77 35.10 13.34
N SER A 561 -6.06 35.27 13.67
CA SER A 561 -6.76 36.56 13.87
C SER A 561 -7.01 37.48 12.62
N ALA A 562 -8.00 38.38 12.60
CA ALA A 562 -8.79 38.92 13.72
C ALA A 562 -10.18 39.50 13.30
N HIS A 563 -11.20 39.37 14.19
CA HIS A 563 -12.19 40.40 14.61
C HIS A 563 -13.13 41.11 13.58
N LEU A 564 -14.39 41.54 13.88
CA LEU A 564 -15.25 41.56 15.09
C LEU A 564 -16.74 41.87 14.71
N ASN A 565 -17.73 41.34 15.48
CA ASN A 565 -19.13 41.81 15.75
C ASN A 565 -20.09 42.19 14.57
N VAL A 566 -21.42 41.93 14.63
CA VAL A 566 -22.47 42.52 15.52
C VAL A 566 -23.72 41.59 15.61
N SER A 567 -24.73 41.98 16.42
CA SER A 567 -25.74 41.19 17.15
C SER A 567 -27.12 40.86 16.50
N ALA A 568 -27.82 39.97 17.21
CA ALA A 568 -29.18 39.41 17.12
C ALA A 568 -30.41 40.35 17.02
N ASP A 569 -31.55 39.77 16.58
CA ASP A 569 -32.95 39.93 17.11
C ASP A 569 -33.91 38.92 16.39
N THR A 570 -34.78 38.10 17.03
CA THR A 570 -36.20 38.28 17.53
C THR A 570 -37.27 38.56 16.43
N LEU A 571 -38.50 38.02 16.33
CA LEU A 571 -39.43 37.07 17.05
C LEU A 571 -40.21 36.19 16.01
N ALA A 572 -40.75 34.97 16.25
CA ALA A 572 -42.02 34.49 16.88
C ALA A 572 -43.38 34.93 16.27
N ASP A 573 -44.27 33.97 15.92
CA ASP A 573 -45.77 33.99 16.06
C ASP A 573 -46.47 32.67 15.57
N GLU A 574 -47.76 32.47 15.90
CA GLU A 574 -48.48 31.16 16.04
C GLU A 574 -49.72 30.90 15.09
N ALA A 575 -50.53 29.85 15.40
CA ALA A 575 -51.85 29.37 14.87
C ALA A 575 -51.82 28.29 13.75
N GLU A 576 -52.32 27.04 13.94
CA GLU A 576 -53.73 26.51 13.96
C GLU A 576 -54.42 26.50 12.56
N GLU A 577 -55.18 25.50 12.06
CA GLU A 577 -55.84 24.30 12.64
C GLU A 577 -56.26 23.23 11.56
N SER A 578 -56.41 21.95 11.96
CA SER A 578 -57.39 20.93 11.45
C SER A 578 -57.25 20.07 10.15
N SER A 579 -57.78 18.83 10.28
CA SER A 579 -58.33 17.88 9.27
C SER A 579 -57.48 16.72 8.68
N GLU A 580 -58.18 15.65 8.27
CA GLU A 580 -57.74 14.24 8.25
C GLU A 580 -57.42 13.65 6.84
N ASP A 581 -56.98 12.38 6.84
CA ASP A 581 -56.82 11.40 5.74
C ASP A 581 -55.56 11.39 4.85
N ALA A 582 -55.09 10.16 4.59
CA ALA A 582 -53.87 9.75 3.87
C ALA A 582 -54.14 9.52 2.35
N PRO A 583 -53.16 9.30 1.42
CA PRO A 583 -51.87 8.59 1.62
C PRO A 583 -50.62 9.20 0.92
N ASP A 584 -49.49 8.49 1.05
CA ASP A 584 -48.14 8.71 0.47
C ASP A 584 -47.97 9.79 -0.60
N LEU A 585 -47.13 10.78 -0.30
CA LEU A 585 -46.58 11.73 -1.27
C LEU A 585 -45.08 11.94 -1.04
N PHE A 586 -44.31 11.75 -2.11
CA PHE A 586 -42.89 12.09 -2.17
C PHE A 586 -42.65 13.51 -1.68
N HIS A 587 -41.77 13.70 -0.69
CA HIS A 587 -41.22 15.03 -0.44
C HIS A 587 -40.38 15.45 -1.66
N PRO A 588 -40.75 16.52 -2.40
CA PRO A 588 -39.86 17.04 -3.43
C PRO A 588 -38.57 17.53 -2.76
N PRO A 589 -37.39 17.31 -3.37
CA PRO A 589 -36.14 17.83 -2.85
C PRO A 589 -36.27 19.35 -2.65
N SER A 590 -35.76 19.86 -1.54
CA SER A 590 -35.82 21.30 -1.23
C SER A 590 -35.22 22.13 -2.37
N ILE A 591 -35.65 23.39 -2.53
CA ILE A 591 -35.09 24.29 -3.56
C ILE A 591 -33.56 24.35 -3.48
N ASN A 592 -32.98 24.27 -2.29
CA ASN A 592 -31.54 24.17 -2.09
C ASN A 592 -30.95 22.82 -2.53
N ALA A 593 -31.64 21.69 -2.33
CA ALA A 593 -31.22 20.39 -2.85
C ALA A 593 -31.36 20.29 -4.38
N ILE A 594 -32.42 20.86 -4.97
CA ILE A 594 -32.59 20.99 -6.42
C ILE A 594 -31.48 21.88 -7.00
N ALA A 595 -31.29 23.08 -6.45
CA ALA A 595 -30.23 23.99 -6.90
C ALA A 595 -28.83 23.39 -6.74
N ASN A 596 -28.56 22.64 -5.66
CA ASN A 596 -27.28 21.95 -5.48
C ASN A 596 -27.11 20.71 -6.37
N ASN A 597 -28.19 20.05 -6.79
CA ASN A 597 -28.14 18.98 -7.79
C ASN A 597 -27.95 19.54 -9.21
N ILE A 598 -28.63 20.64 -9.57
CA ILE A 598 -28.40 21.38 -10.82
C ILE A 598 -26.95 21.88 -10.88
N ARG A 599 -26.46 22.52 -9.81
CA ARG A 599 -25.04 22.92 -9.69
C ARG A 599 -24.06 21.75 -9.76
N LYS A 600 -24.49 20.51 -9.45
CA LYS A 600 -23.67 19.30 -9.64
C LYS A 600 -23.72 18.81 -11.09
N SER A 601 -24.89 18.79 -11.75
CA SER A 601 -25.00 18.42 -13.16
C SER A 601 -24.26 19.40 -14.07
N ASP A 602 -24.38 20.71 -13.84
CA ASP A 602 -23.74 21.73 -14.67
C ASP A 602 -22.20 21.66 -14.61
N ARG A 603 -21.64 21.17 -13.50
CA ARG A 603 -20.20 20.95 -13.31
C ARG A 603 -19.68 19.64 -13.93
N LEU A 604 -20.60 18.73 -14.28
CA LEU A 604 -20.30 17.47 -14.96
C LEU A 604 -20.55 17.55 -16.48
N SER A 605 -21.19 18.63 -16.96
CA SER A 605 -21.44 18.88 -18.38
C SER A 605 -20.14 18.88 -19.20
N ILE A 606 -20.16 18.13 -20.30
CA ILE A 606 -19.08 18.06 -21.28
C ILE A 606 -19.06 19.35 -22.11
N SER A 607 -20.22 19.88 -22.50
CA SER A 607 -20.35 21.14 -23.26
C SER A 607 -19.72 22.30 -22.51
N ASN A 608 -20.04 22.50 -21.23
CA ASN A 608 -19.45 23.55 -20.39
C ASN A 608 -17.91 23.46 -20.35
N ARG A 609 -17.35 22.24 -20.35
CA ARG A 609 -15.89 22.02 -20.33
C ARG A 609 -15.24 22.32 -21.68
N LEU A 610 -15.84 21.87 -22.79
CA LEU A 610 -15.38 22.18 -24.15
C LEU A 610 -15.42 23.69 -24.42
N HIS A 611 -16.51 24.38 -24.08
CA HIS A 611 -16.60 25.83 -24.20
C HIS A 611 -15.63 26.58 -23.29
N SER A 612 -15.37 26.11 -22.07
CA SER A 612 -14.35 26.70 -21.18
C SER A 612 -12.94 26.59 -21.77
N ILE A 613 -12.60 25.43 -22.34
CA ILE A 613 -11.33 25.21 -23.05
C ILE A 613 -11.20 26.15 -24.26
N HIS A 614 -12.28 26.33 -25.03
CA HIS A 614 -12.29 27.28 -26.14
C HIS A 614 -12.06 28.74 -25.68
N ALA A 615 -12.77 29.19 -24.65
CA ALA A 615 -12.66 30.55 -24.12
C ALA A 615 -11.30 30.83 -23.46
N ASP A 616 -10.66 29.82 -22.86
CA ASP A 616 -9.28 29.92 -22.35
C ASP A 616 -8.25 29.93 -23.48
N SER A 617 -8.47 29.15 -24.55
CA SER A 617 -7.60 29.17 -25.72
C SER A 617 -7.63 30.50 -26.48
N GLN A 618 -8.75 31.21 -26.51
CA GLN A 618 -8.84 32.56 -27.08
C GLN A 618 -7.91 33.54 -26.35
N PHE A 619 -7.82 33.44 -25.02
CA PHE A 619 -6.88 34.24 -24.23
C PHE A 619 -5.42 33.83 -24.45
N VAL A 620 -5.13 32.53 -24.52
CA VAL A 620 -3.79 32.03 -24.87
C VAL A 620 -3.32 32.58 -26.21
N GLN A 621 -4.22 32.64 -27.20
CA GLN A 621 -3.93 33.22 -28.52
C GLN A 621 -3.72 34.73 -28.45
N SER A 622 -4.57 35.50 -27.74
CA SER A 622 -4.40 36.95 -27.64
C SER A 622 -3.08 37.35 -26.96
N VAL A 623 -2.63 36.60 -25.94
CA VAL A 623 -1.31 36.83 -25.33
C VAL A 623 -0.17 36.52 -26.32
N ALA A 624 -0.31 35.45 -27.11
CA ALA A 624 0.69 35.09 -28.13
C ALA A 624 0.74 36.08 -29.30
N ASP A 625 -0.41 36.62 -29.71
CA ASP A 625 -0.50 37.65 -30.74
C ASP A 625 0.05 39.00 -30.26
N ALA A 626 -0.12 39.33 -28.97
CA ALA A 626 0.44 40.55 -28.37
C ALA A 626 1.96 40.49 -28.19
N LEU A 627 2.53 39.34 -27.79
CA LEU A 627 3.97 39.17 -27.55
C LEU A 627 4.77 38.71 -28.78
N ASP A 628 4.12 38.30 -29.88
CA ASP A 628 4.73 37.65 -31.06
C ASP A 628 5.69 36.46 -30.75
N LEU A 629 5.38 35.70 -29.70
CA LEU A 629 6.23 34.61 -29.22
C LEU A 629 5.63 33.20 -29.44
N PRO A 630 6.48 32.18 -29.63
CA PRO A 630 6.05 30.82 -29.90
C PRO A 630 5.32 30.19 -28.70
N LEU A 631 4.13 29.63 -28.95
CA LEU A 631 3.36 28.86 -27.98
C LEU A 631 3.95 27.46 -27.79
N VAL A 632 4.29 27.14 -26.54
CA VAL A 632 4.78 25.84 -26.08
C VAL A 632 3.74 25.24 -25.14
N ALA A 633 3.23 24.06 -25.46
CA ALA A 633 2.29 23.37 -24.58
C ALA A 633 3.03 22.55 -23.51
N ASN A 634 2.72 22.75 -22.22
CA ASN A 634 3.07 21.75 -21.21
C ASN A 634 2.14 20.55 -21.35
N GLU A 635 2.68 19.38 -21.72
CA GLU A 635 1.90 18.17 -22.08
C GLU A 635 1.13 17.54 -20.92
N ARG A 636 1.14 18.16 -19.73
CA ARG A 636 0.19 17.86 -18.66
C ARG A 636 -1.25 18.22 -19.07
N CYS A 637 -1.47 19.46 -19.52
CA CYS A 637 -2.78 19.89 -20.01
C CYS A 637 -2.76 21.07 -21.00
N GLY A 638 -1.62 21.76 -21.18
CA GLY A 638 -1.47 22.92 -22.07
C GLY A 638 -1.93 22.68 -23.50
N SER A 639 -1.77 21.45 -24.02
CA SER A 639 -2.22 21.07 -25.37
C SER A 639 -3.72 21.21 -25.59
N TRP A 640 -4.55 21.19 -24.53
CA TRP A 640 -5.98 21.50 -24.63
C TRP A 640 -6.24 22.97 -24.97
N TYR A 641 -5.35 23.89 -24.57
CA TYR A 641 -5.54 25.34 -24.72
C TYR A 641 -4.73 25.95 -25.86
N VAL A 642 -3.72 25.25 -26.38
CA VAL A 642 -2.92 25.67 -27.55
C VAL A 642 -3.47 24.97 -28.81
N PRO A 643 -3.99 25.71 -29.81
CA PRO A 643 -4.42 25.14 -31.10
C PRO A 643 -3.26 24.42 -31.80
N SER A 644 -3.56 23.31 -32.48
CA SER A 644 -2.53 22.41 -33.02
C SER A 644 -1.70 23.03 -34.16
N ASP A 645 -2.28 23.99 -34.88
CA ASP A 645 -1.66 24.82 -35.92
C ASP A 645 -0.82 25.98 -35.35
N ARG A 646 -1.15 26.46 -34.14
CA ARG A 646 -0.43 27.53 -33.42
C ARG A 646 0.69 26.99 -32.52
N LYS A 647 0.80 25.67 -32.34
CA LYS A 647 1.73 25.01 -31.41
C LYS A 647 3.15 24.93 -31.99
N ALA A 648 4.03 25.79 -31.51
CA ALA A 648 5.43 25.83 -31.91
C ALA A 648 6.31 24.79 -31.19
N GLY A 649 5.86 24.25 -30.04
CA GLY A 649 6.60 23.23 -29.32
C GLY A 649 5.84 22.58 -28.16
N SER A 650 6.54 21.66 -27.49
CA SER A 650 6.04 20.88 -26.36
C SER A 650 7.08 20.78 -25.26
N CYS A 651 6.64 20.77 -24.01
CA CYS A 651 7.48 20.47 -22.85
C CYS A 651 6.73 19.56 -21.86
N TYR A 652 7.47 18.99 -20.90
CA TYR A 652 6.90 18.18 -19.82
C TYR A 652 7.46 18.63 -18.47
N PHE A 653 6.79 19.60 -17.85
CA PHE A 653 7.01 20.03 -16.47
C PHE A 653 5.89 19.50 -15.58
N LYS A 654 6.23 18.65 -14.60
CA LYS A 654 5.25 18.00 -13.74
C LYS A 654 5.13 18.75 -12.43
N SER A 655 3.93 19.24 -12.12
CA SER A 655 3.71 20.10 -10.95
C SER A 655 4.02 19.44 -9.60
N THR A 656 4.01 18.10 -9.51
CA THR A 656 4.47 17.39 -8.30
C THR A 656 5.91 17.68 -7.94
N ASP A 657 6.71 18.07 -8.93
CA ASP A 657 8.13 18.36 -8.80
C ASP A 657 8.35 19.81 -8.28
N GLY A 658 7.25 20.54 -8.01
CA GLY A 658 7.21 21.83 -7.34
C GLY A 658 6.13 21.92 -6.26
N HIS A 659 5.60 20.79 -5.76
CA HIS A 659 4.68 20.79 -4.62
C HIS A 659 5.39 21.34 -3.36
N PHE A 660 4.63 21.85 -2.40
CA PHE A 660 5.18 22.31 -1.11
C PHE A 660 5.91 21.16 -0.41
N GLY A 661 7.15 21.40 0.07
CA GLY A 661 8.03 20.36 0.61
C GLY A 661 8.56 19.35 -0.42
N CYS A 662 8.30 19.56 -1.72
CA CYS A 662 8.59 18.62 -2.80
C CYS A 662 9.07 19.36 -4.06
N TRP A 663 10.12 20.16 -3.90
CA TRP A 663 10.82 20.82 -5.00
C TRP A 663 11.89 19.87 -5.54
N SER A 664 11.94 19.64 -6.86
CA SER A 664 12.92 18.72 -7.45
C SER A 664 13.24 19.04 -8.91
N PHE A 665 14.50 18.84 -9.30
CA PHE A 665 14.97 19.00 -10.67
C PHE A 665 15.04 17.64 -11.39
N SER A 666 14.35 17.49 -12.53
CA SER A 666 14.21 16.18 -13.18
C SER A 666 15.27 15.89 -14.25
N LEU A 667 16.33 15.15 -13.87
CA LEU A 667 17.36 14.64 -14.78
C LEU A 667 16.84 13.73 -15.92
N ARG A 668 15.56 13.31 -15.89
CA ARG A 668 14.90 12.54 -16.96
C ARG A 668 14.25 13.45 -18.02
N ARG A 669 13.72 14.60 -17.60
CA ARG A 669 12.86 15.48 -18.40
C ARG A 669 13.49 16.87 -18.40
N LEU A 670 14.61 16.95 -19.11
CA LEU A 670 15.44 18.15 -19.17
C LEU A 670 14.87 19.24 -20.08
N ASN A 671 13.86 18.94 -20.92
CA ASN A 671 13.22 19.89 -21.83
C ASN A 671 14.22 20.69 -22.71
N LEU A 672 15.35 20.08 -23.10
CA LEU A 672 16.45 20.76 -23.81
C LEU A 672 16.03 21.35 -25.16
N GLY A 673 15.02 20.79 -25.83
CA GLY A 673 14.49 21.33 -27.09
C GLY A 673 13.86 22.73 -26.96
N LEU A 674 13.57 23.19 -25.74
CA LEU A 674 13.17 24.58 -25.51
C LEU A 674 14.33 25.56 -25.72
N LEU A 675 15.58 25.14 -25.49
CA LEU A 675 16.74 26.05 -25.51
C LEU A 675 16.99 26.57 -26.93
N GLU A 676 16.96 25.69 -27.93
CA GLU A 676 17.05 26.03 -29.35
C GLU A 676 15.87 26.90 -29.81
N LEU A 677 14.64 26.61 -29.35
CA LEU A 677 13.45 27.39 -29.69
C LEU A 677 13.53 28.80 -29.10
N ILE A 678 13.88 28.93 -27.82
CA ILE A 678 14.01 30.19 -27.08
C ILE A 678 15.12 31.05 -27.69
N GLY A 679 16.31 30.49 -27.90
CA GLY A 679 17.45 31.21 -28.49
C GLY A 679 17.15 31.74 -29.89
N ARG A 680 16.50 30.93 -30.75
CA ARG A 680 16.10 31.36 -32.11
C ARG A 680 14.95 32.35 -32.17
N ARG A 681 13.99 32.28 -31.25
CA ARG A 681 12.75 33.07 -31.30
C ARG A 681 12.72 34.25 -30.33
N GLY A 682 13.79 34.48 -29.57
CA GLY A 682 13.86 35.57 -28.59
C GLY A 682 13.20 35.26 -27.25
N GLY A 683 12.38 34.20 -27.15
CA GLY A 683 11.63 33.82 -25.95
C GLY A 683 10.64 32.70 -26.27
N CYS A 684 9.80 32.34 -25.31
CA CYS A 684 8.63 31.48 -25.56
C CYS A 684 7.51 31.69 -24.53
N ILE A 685 6.32 31.16 -24.83
CA ILE A 685 5.16 31.15 -23.93
C ILE A 685 4.83 29.70 -23.59
N ILE A 686 5.10 29.28 -22.34
CA ILE A 686 4.75 27.96 -21.82
C ILE A 686 3.33 28.02 -21.23
N VAL A 687 2.42 27.26 -21.83
CA VAL A 687 1.00 27.23 -21.45
C VAL A 687 0.71 25.99 -20.60
N ASP A 688 0.07 26.21 -19.46
CA ASP A 688 -0.47 25.18 -18.58
C ASP A 688 -1.76 25.69 -17.91
N SER A 689 -2.42 24.88 -17.10
CA SER A 689 -3.58 25.33 -16.29
C SER A 689 -3.68 24.55 -14.98
N THR A 690 -4.53 25.02 -14.08
CA THR A 690 -4.77 24.41 -12.76
C THR A 690 -6.25 24.42 -12.41
N ARG A 691 -6.68 23.36 -11.71
CA ARG A 691 -8.02 23.26 -11.10
C ARG A 691 -8.19 24.30 -9.97
N ARG A 692 -9.45 24.47 -9.55
CA ARG A 692 -9.91 25.41 -8.51
C ARG A 692 -9.00 25.44 -7.27
N GLY A 693 -8.77 26.64 -6.75
CA GLY A 693 -8.04 26.89 -5.51
C GLY A 693 -6.63 27.45 -5.70
N LYS A 694 -6.09 27.44 -6.94
CA LYS A 694 -4.83 28.10 -7.30
C LYS A 694 -5.01 29.00 -8.52
N SER A 695 -4.21 30.05 -8.62
CA SER A 695 -4.10 30.94 -9.80
C SER A 695 -3.06 30.42 -10.81
N LEU A 696 -1.97 29.82 -10.32
CA LEU A 696 -0.90 29.21 -11.10
C LEU A 696 -0.74 27.72 -10.70
N PRO A 697 -0.57 26.79 -11.67
CA PRO A 697 -0.12 25.44 -11.36
C PRO A 697 1.31 25.45 -10.81
N ASP A 698 1.66 24.52 -9.91
CA ASP A 698 3.01 24.48 -9.31
C ASP A 698 4.13 24.23 -10.34
N ALA A 699 3.77 23.72 -11.53
CA ALA A 699 4.70 23.64 -12.66
C ALA A 699 5.20 25.03 -13.10
N LEU A 700 4.29 26.00 -13.21
CA LEU A 700 4.60 27.37 -13.62
C LEU A 700 5.08 28.23 -12.45
N SER A 701 4.59 28.03 -11.22
CA SER A 701 5.04 28.83 -10.07
C SER A 701 6.41 28.41 -9.51
N LYS A 702 6.80 27.13 -9.65
CA LYS A 702 8.01 26.57 -9.02
C LYS A 702 8.86 25.68 -9.94
N THR A 703 8.28 24.70 -10.64
CA THR A 703 9.10 23.72 -11.40
C THR A 703 9.87 24.34 -12.57
N VAL A 704 9.23 25.17 -13.40
CA VAL A 704 9.92 25.87 -14.52
C VAL A 704 10.93 26.90 -14.00
N PRO A 705 10.62 27.74 -12.98
CA PRO A 705 11.62 28.58 -12.32
C PRO A 705 12.89 27.86 -11.85
N ILE A 706 12.75 26.72 -11.15
CA ILE A 706 13.89 25.90 -10.72
C ILE A 706 14.69 25.43 -11.95
N TRP A 707 14.02 25.02 -13.02
CA TRP A 707 14.66 24.60 -14.26
C TRP A 707 15.43 25.73 -14.95
N CYS A 708 14.87 26.95 -15.03
CA CYS A 708 15.56 28.13 -15.53
C CYS A 708 16.81 28.44 -14.70
N ALA A 709 16.69 28.49 -13.37
CA ALA A 709 17.81 28.80 -12.47
C ALA A 709 18.95 27.77 -12.59
N VAL A 710 18.64 26.48 -12.59
CA VAL A 710 19.64 25.39 -12.70
C VAL A 710 20.32 25.40 -14.08
N LEU A 711 19.59 25.63 -15.17
CA LEU A 711 20.19 25.71 -16.50
C LEU A 711 21.04 26.97 -16.67
N ASN A 712 20.57 28.14 -16.23
CA ASN A 712 21.34 29.38 -16.29
C ASN A 712 22.68 29.23 -15.54
N ALA A 713 22.68 28.63 -14.34
CA ALA A 713 23.87 28.39 -13.53
C ALA A 713 24.86 27.33 -14.11
N VAL A 714 24.41 26.50 -15.06
CA VAL A 714 25.26 25.54 -15.78
C VAL A 714 25.75 26.09 -17.12
N LEU A 715 24.90 26.77 -17.88
CA LEU A 715 25.20 27.29 -19.22
C LEU A 715 25.93 28.64 -19.20
N PHE A 716 25.63 29.51 -18.23
CA PHE A 716 26.16 30.88 -18.14
C PHE A 716 26.78 31.16 -16.75
N PRO A 717 27.84 30.42 -16.34
CA PRO A 717 28.36 30.43 -14.96
C PRO A 717 28.99 31.76 -14.49
N GLU A 718 29.23 32.71 -15.41
CA GLU A 718 29.82 34.03 -15.12
C GLU A 718 28.78 35.10 -14.79
N GLN A 719 27.54 34.98 -15.29
CA GLN A 719 26.46 35.98 -15.13
C GLN A 719 25.68 35.78 -13.82
N ARG A 720 26.40 35.58 -12.71
CA ARG A 720 25.85 34.98 -11.47
C ARG A 720 24.77 35.81 -10.79
N SER A 721 23.55 35.30 -10.86
CA SER A 721 22.80 34.95 -9.65
C SER A 721 22.21 33.55 -9.81
N VAL A 722 22.42 32.67 -8.83
CA VAL A 722 21.77 31.34 -8.78
C VAL A 722 20.34 31.47 -8.21
N ALA A 723 19.89 32.69 -7.85
CA ALA A 723 18.57 32.91 -7.26
C ALA A 723 17.45 32.44 -8.19
N VAL A 724 16.58 31.57 -7.68
CA VAL A 724 15.31 31.27 -8.33
C VAL A 724 14.38 32.47 -8.23
N GLU A 725 13.82 32.89 -9.36
CA GLU A 725 12.73 33.86 -9.39
C GLU A 725 11.40 33.12 -9.33
N VAL A 726 10.57 33.41 -8.32
CA VAL A 726 9.25 32.78 -8.11
C VAL A 726 8.19 33.88 -7.92
N PRO A 727 6.92 33.62 -8.24
CA PRO A 727 5.87 34.64 -8.18
C PRO A 727 5.43 34.85 -6.72
N GLY A 728 5.74 36.02 -6.16
CA GLY A 728 5.49 36.33 -4.73
C GLY A 728 4.02 36.31 -4.29
N ASN A 729 3.07 36.31 -5.24
CA ASN A 729 1.64 36.14 -4.96
C ASN A 729 1.19 34.67 -4.86
N ALA A 730 2.07 33.71 -5.19
CA ALA A 730 1.76 32.27 -5.17
C ALA A 730 2.84 31.40 -4.49
N VAL A 731 4.01 31.97 -4.17
CA VAL A 731 5.12 31.32 -3.47
C VAL A 731 5.65 32.28 -2.40
N SER A 732 5.76 31.82 -1.16
CA SER A 732 6.23 32.66 -0.05
C SER A 732 7.75 32.86 -0.08
N ASP A 733 8.25 33.94 0.54
CA ASP A 733 9.70 34.16 0.66
C ASP A 733 10.41 33.03 1.44
N SER A 734 9.72 32.40 2.41
CA SER A 734 10.26 31.22 3.10
C SER A 734 10.40 30.02 2.14
N GLU A 735 9.39 29.73 1.33
CA GLU A 735 9.44 28.68 0.32
C GLU A 735 10.52 28.98 -0.75
N LYS A 736 10.65 30.24 -1.18
CA LYS A 736 11.72 30.71 -2.07
C LYS A 736 13.12 30.45 -1.50
N THR A 737 13.34 30.74 -0.22
CA THR A 737 14.63 30.49 0.45
C THR A 737 14.94 28.99 0.52
N GLN A 738 13.96 28.16 0.86
CA GLN A 738 14.12 26.70 0.91
C GLN A 738 14.43 26.12 -0.48
N ILE A 739 13.72 26.55 -1.53
CA ILE A 739 14.04 26.18 -2.92
C ILE A 739 15.47 26.60 -3.27
N SER A 740 15.87 27.81 -2.90
CA SER A 740 17.21 28.36 -3.23
C SER A 740 18.35 27.52 -2.66
N ALA A 741 18.18 26.97 -1.45
CA ALA A 741 19.17 26.10 -0.81
C ALA A 741 19.44 24.79 -1.59
N LEU A 742 18.48 24.31 -2.38
CA LEU A 742 18.58 23.04 -3.12
C LEU A 742 19.28 23.18 -4.48
N LEU A 743 19.40 24.41 -5.01
CA LEU A 743 19.82 24.67 -6.40
C LEU A 743 21.25 24.21 -6.69
N ASP A 744 22.20 24.44 -5.77
CA ASP A 744 23.60 23.99 -5.92
C ASP A 744 23.71 22.46 -6.02
N GLY A 745 22.83 21.74 -5.33
CA GLY A 745 22.71 20.28 -5.45
C GLY A 745 22.26 19.86 -6.85
N TYR A 746 21.26 20.54 -7.42
CA TYR A 746 20.79 20.24 -8.79
C TYR A 746 21.79 20.65 -9.86
N VAL A 747 22.48 21.78 -9.70
CA VAL A 747 23.58 22.22 -10.58
C VAL A 747 24.71 21.19 -10.60
N ARG A 748 25.07 20.63 -9.44
CA ARG A 748 26.05 19.53 -9.34
C ARG A 748 25.58 18.28 -10.08
N GLN A 749 24.34 17.82 -9.81
CA GLN A 749 23.74 16.66 -10.46
C GLN A 749 23.60 16.81 -11.98
N LEU A 750 23.35 18.03 -12.48
CA LEU A 750 23.28 18.28 -13.93
C LEU A 750 24.68 18.29 -14.57
N ARG A 751 25.70 18.83 -13.92
CA ARG A 751 27.09 18.76 -14.40
C ARG A 751 27.59 17.31 -14.47
N GLU A 752 27.19 16.47 -13.52
CA GLU A 752 27.47 15.03 -13.51
C GLU A 752 26.89 14.26 -14.72
N MET A 753 25.90 14.83 -15.43
CA MET A 753 25.36 14.25 -16.68
C MET A 753 26.32 14.37 -17.87
N LYS A 754 27.35 15.22 -17.80
CA LYS A 754 28.32 15.49 -18.89
C LYS A 754 27.65 15.88 -20.22
N LEU A 755 26.64 16.77 -20.15
CA LEU A 755 26.01 17.37 -21.33
C LEU A 755 26.99 18.26 -22.10
N ASP A 756 26.69 18.52 -23.38
CA ASP A 756 27.47 19.43 -24.21
C ASP A 756 27.10 20.90 -23.90
N VAL A 757 27.59 21.37 -22.74
CA VAL A 757 27.28 22.71 -22.18
C VAL A 757 27.62 23.81 -23.17
N THR A 758 28.75 23.70 -23.89
CA THR A 758 29.17 24.70 -24.88
C THR A 758 28.16 24.79 -26.03
N ARG A 759 27.72 23.65 -26.59
CA ARG A 759 26.69 23.63 -27.63
C ARG A 759 25.38 24.23 -27.11
N LEU A 760 24.87 23.76 -25.98
CA LEU A 760 23.58 24.21 -25.41
C LEU A 760 23.60 25.70 -25.04
N ALA A 761 24.72 26.22 -24.53
CA ALA A 761 24.89 27.64 -24.27
C ALA A 761 24.93 28.46 -25.57
N SER A 762 25.53 27.93 -26.65
CA SER A 762 25.54 28.59 -27.96
C SER A 762 24.18 28.56 -28.68
N GLU A 763 23.37 27.52 -28.46
CA GLU A 763 22.00 27.41 -28.99
C GLU A 763 21.03 28.38 -28.29
N LEU A 764 21.22 28.62 -26.99
CA LEU A 764 20.40 29.53 -26.19
C LEU A 764 20.91 30.99 -26.21
N GLY A 765 22.21 31.23 -26.35
CA GLY A 765 22.83 32.56 -26.47
C GLY A 765 22.95 33.37 -25.17
N ARG A 766 21.87 33.50 -24.39
CA ARG A 766 21.81 34.28 -23.13
C ARG A 766 20.83 33.64 -22.11
N PRO A 767 20.90 33.95 -20.81
CA PRO A 767 20.11 33.23 -19.81
C PRO A 767 18.60 33.47 -19.93
N MET A 768 17.81 32.53 -19.40
CA MET A 768 16.35 32.60 -19.41
C MET A 768 15.80 33.33 -18.18
N LYS A 769 14.70 34.08 -18.33
CA LYS A 769 14.00 34.72 -17.22
C LYS A 769 12.50 34.34 -17.21
N PRO A 770 11.96 33.76 -16.12
CA PRO A 770 10.54 33.44 -16.03
C PRO A 770 9.69 34.71 -15.85
N VAL A 771 8.56 34.79 -16.55
CA VAL A 771 7.59 35.90 -16.44
C VAL A 771 6.19 35.32 -16.32
N TRP A 772 5.42 35.60 -15.27
CA TRP A 772 4.12 34.95 -15.07
C TRP A 772 2.98 35.73 -15.71
N VAL A 773 2.13 35.02 -16.47
CA VAL A 773 0.95 35.59 -17.12
C VAL A 773 -0.31 34.84 -16.65
N THR A 774 -1.31 35.60 -16.24
CA THR A 774 -2.62 35.11 -15.82
C THR A 774 -3.73 35.92 -16.47
N ARG A 775 -4.98 35.46 -16.34
CA ARG A 775 -6.17 36.17 -16.84
C ARG A 775 -6.39 37.59 -16.30
N ASP A 776 -5.71 37.95 -15.22
CA ASP A 776 -5.79 39.25 -14.57
C ASP A 776 -4.50 40.09 -14.76
N THR A 777 -3.57 39.61 -15.61
CA THR A 777 -2.32 40.28 -15.97
C THR A 777 -2.54 41.16 -17.20
N ASP A 778 -2.15 42.43 -17.15
CA ASP A 778 -2.03 43.25 -18.35
C ASP A 778 -0.76 42.83 -19.11
N VAL A 779 -0.91 42.48 -20.39
CA VAL A 779 0.19 41.94 -21.22
C VAL A 779 1.17 43.05 -21.59
N GLU A 780 0.68 44.28 -21.77
CA GLU A 780 1.51 45.45 -22.12
C GLU A 780 2.44 45.85 -20.96
N GLU A 781 2.04 45.59 -19.70
CA GLU A 781 2.87 45.88 -18.51
C GLU A 781 3.94 44.82 -18.23
N VAL A 782 3.79 43.59 -18.74
CA VAL A 782 4.75 42.48 -18.49
C VAL A 782 5.64 42.15 -19.69
N GLU A 783 5.52 42.90 -20.79
CA GLU A 783 6.40 42.76 -21.95
C GLU A 783 7.85 43.09 -21.59
N TYR A 784 8.74 42.09 -21.67
CA TYR A 784 10.17 42.28 -21.44
C TYR A 784 10.89 42.70 -22.72
N THR A 785 11.25 43.98 -22.80
CA THR A 785 11.97 44.57 -23.94
C THR A 785 13.50 44.62 -23.78
N GLY A 786 14.07 43.92 -22.79
CA GLY A 786 15.50 43.95 -22.49
C GLY A 786 16.32 42.95 -23.33
N GLU A 787 17.63 43.21 -23.48
CA GLU A 787 18.53 42.32 -24.23
C GLU A 787 19.33 41.35 -23.35
N ASP A 788 19.27 41.47 -22.03
CA ASP A 788 20.11 40.67 -21.11
C ASP A 788 19.63 39.21 -20.98
N PHE A 789 18.34 38.96 -21.16
CA PHE A 789 17.69 37.67 -20.93
C PHE A 789 16.72 37.29 -22.05
N HIS A 790 16.44 35.99 -22.18
CA HIS A 790 15.29 35.50 -22.94
C HIS A 790 14.07 35.31 -22.02
N PRO A 791 12.95 36.02 -22.23
CA PRO A 791 11.75 35.82 -21.43
C PRO A 791 11.08 34.48 -21.74
N VAL A 792 10.73 33.77 -20.67
CA VAL A 792 9.95 32.53 -20.69
C VAL A 792 8.64 32.82 -19.99
N TYR A 793 7.61 33.16 -20.78
CA TYR A 793 6.30 33.52 -20.25
C TYR A 793 5.56 32.27 -19.78
N LEU A 794 5.21 32.24 -18.49
CA LEU A 794 4.58 31.13 -17.80
C LEU A 794 3.09 31.44 -17.66
N LEU A 795 2.32 31.01 -18.66
CA LEU A 795 0.92 31.41 -18.87
C LEU A 795 -0.04 30.35 -18.30
N SER A 796 -0.80 30.73 -17.27
CA SER A 796 -1.92 29.93 -16.77
C SER A 796 -3.20 30.29 -17.53
N ALA A 797 -3.68 29.36 -18.37
CA ALA A 797 -4.73 29.65 -19.35
C ALA A 797 -6.10 29.98 -18.74
N SER A 798 -6.43 29.34 -17.60
CA SER A 798 -7.74 29.47 -16.97
C SER A 798 -7.82 30.61 -15.95
N ARG A 799 -8.99 31.23 -15.85
CA ARG A 799 -9.29 32.28 -14.86
C ARG A 799 -9.35 31.68 -13.46
N TYR A 800 -8.70 32.35 -12.51
CA TYR A 800 -8.81 32.00 -11.10
C TYR A 800 -10.18 32.40 -10.55
N LEU A 801 -10.94 31.43 -10.06
CA LEU A 801 -12.25 31.67 -9.45
C LEU A 801 -12.15 31.68 -7.92
N ARG A 802 -12.24 32.88 -7.32
CA ARG A 802 -12.34 33.04 -5.86
C ARG A 802 -13.65 32.46 -5.35
N GLU A 803 -13.63 31.92 -4.14
CA GLU A 803 -14.72 31.06 -3.63
C GLU A 803 -16.07 31.78 -3.46
N GLU A 804 -16.02 33.07 -3.16
CA GLU A 804 -17.16 33.97 -2.94
C GLU A 804 -17.77 34.51 -4.24
N LEU A 805 -17.04 34.43 -5.37
CA LEU A 805 -17.39 35.05 -6.66
C LEU A 805 -17.87 34.01 -7.69
N GLN A 806 -18.41 32.87 -7.25
CA GLN A 806 -18.92 31.86 -8.19
C GLN A 806 -20.17 32.38 -8.94
N PRO A 807 -20.21 32.22 -10.27
CA PRO A 807 -21.37 32.58 -11.07
C PRO A 807 -22.57 31.72 -10.65
N ARG A 808 -23.73 32.37 -10.51
CA ARG A 808 -25.01 31.73 -10.14
C ARG A 808 -25.76 31.22 -11.38
N GLY A 809 -25.30 31.56 -12.59
CA GLY A 809 -25.74 31.04 -13.87
C GLY A 809 -24.79 31.46 -15.01
N ALA A 810 -25.06 31.03 -16.24
CA ALA A 810 -24.25 31.36 -17.42
C ALA A 810 -24.14 32.88 -17.70
N SER A 811 -25.15 33.66 -17.28
CA SER A 811 -25.24 35.11 -17.44
C SER A 811 -24.05 35.91 -16.89
N ASP A 812 -23.41 35.41 -15.84
CA ASP A 812 -22.56 36.24 -14.96
C ASP A 812 -21.20 36.59 -15.56
N TYR A 813 -20.82 35.95 -16.68
CA TYR A 813 -19.61 36.29 -17.46
C TYR A 813 -19.90 36.58 -18.94
N GLY A 814 -21.16 36.81 -19.33
CA GLY A 814 -21.50 37.15 -20.72
C GLY A 814 -21.33 36.01 -21.74
N HIS A 815 -21.24 34.76 -21.27
CA HIS A 815 -21.11 33.57 -22.09
C HIS A 815 -22.40 32.74 -22.08
N GLY A 816 -22.64 31.95 -23.12
CA GLY A 816 -23.81 31.06 -23.22
C GLY A 816 -23.72 29.78 -22.37
N PHE A 817 -22.69 29.63 -21.53
CA PHE A 817 -22.33 28.40 -20.81
C PHE A 817 -21.77 28.70 -19.41
N VAL A 818 -21.69 27.69 -18.54
CA VAL A 818 -21.10 27.83 -17.20
C VAL A 818 -19.59 27.56 -17.28
N TYR A 819 -18.78 28.57 -16.98
CA TYR A 819 -17.32 28.47 -17.06
C TYR A 819 -16.71 27.59 -15.96
N ILE A 820 -15.76 26.72 -16.34
CA ILE A 820 -15.07 25.76 -15.49
C ILE A 820 -13.55 25.99 -15.57
N GLN A 821 -12.98 26.54 -14.49
CA GLN A 821 -11.53 26.71 -14.34
C GLN A 821 -10.79 25.37 -14.49
N GLY A 822 -9.79 25.32 -15.39
CA GLY A 822 -8.88 24.16 -15.50
C GLY A 822 -9.50 22.93 -16.16
N ALA A 823 -10.55 23.09 -16.97
CA ALA A 823 -11.30 21.98 -17.59
C ALA A 823 -10.42 20.92 -18.30
N GLY A 824 -9.31 21.33 -18.93
CA GLY A 824 -8.33 20.43 -19.57
C GLY A 824 -7.37 19.70 -18.61
N ASP A 825 -7.14 20.18 -17.38
CA ASP A 825 -6.32 19.46 -16.37
C ASP A 825 -7.08 18.30 -15.72
N ASP A 826 -8.40 18.22 -15.95
CA ASP A 826 -9.31 17.22 -15.41
C ASP A 826 -9.84 16.26 -16.49
N HIS A 827 -9.24 16.27 -17.70
CA HIS A 827 -9.76 15.56 -18.89
C HIS A 827 -9.92 14.04 -18.69
N GLU A 828 -9.09 13.41 -17.86
CA GLU A 828 -9.24 11.99 -17.47
C GLU A 828 -10.63 11.67 -16.90
N GLY A 829 -11.30 12.64 -16.24
CA GLY A 829 -12.60 12.46 -15.61
C GLY A 829 -13.83 12.71 -16.50
N TRP A 830 -13.66 13.24 -17.71
CA TRP A 830 -14.80 13.62 -18.57
C TRP A 830 -14.62 13.42 -20.08
N ALA A 831 -13.38 13.37 -20.60
CA ALA A 831 -13.13 13.48 -22.04
C ALA A 831 -13.40 12.19 -22.83
N ARG A 832 -13.72 11.05 -22.18
CA ARG A 832 -14.06 9.77 -22.83
C ARG A 832 -13.04 9.29 -23.89
N GLY A 833 -11.75 9.57 -23.68
CA GLY A 833 -10.68 9.24 -24.63
C GLY A 833 -10.45 10.27 -25.74
N LEU A 834 -11.23 11.36 -25.80
CA LEU A 834 -10.92 12.52 -26.64
C LEU A 834 -9.57 13.12 -26.24
N LEU A 835 -8.66 13.25 -27.20
CA LEU A 835 -7.35 13.87 -27.01
C LEU A 835 -7.35 15.31 -27.59
N PRO A 836 -6.43 16.20 -27.16
CA PRO A 836 -6.42 17.59 -27.62
C PRO A 836 -6.39 17.77 -29.14
N ALA A 837 -5.63 16.94 -29.88
CA ALA A 837 -5.60 17.02 -31.35
C ALA A 837 -6.92 16.58 -32.02
N MET A 838 -7.67 15.66 -31.40
CA MET A 838 -9.01 15.28 -31.85
C MET A 838 -10.00 16.40 -31.59
N TYR A 839 -9.92 17.03 -30.40
CA TYR A 839 -10.72 18.20 -30.07
C TYR A 839 -10.46 19.36 -31.04
N TRP A 840 -9.20 19.69 -31.34
CA TRP A 840 -8.87 20.78 -32.26
C TRP A 840 -9.33 20.53 -33.70
N SER A 841 -9.19 19.30 -34.20
CA SER A 841 -9.65 18.93 -35.55
C SER A 841 -11.18 18.86 -35.68
N HIS A 842 -11.90 18.63 -34.58
CA HIS A 842 -13.37 18.48 -34.57
C HIS A 842 -14.08 19.58 -33.76
N ARG A 843 -13.38 20.69 -33.50
CA ARG A 843 -13.79 21.76 -32.57
C ARG A 843 -15.19 22.27 -32.83
N GLU A 844 -15.52 22.59 -34.08
CA GLU A 844 -16.79 23.22 -34.42
C GLU A 844 -17.96 22.26 -34.26
N LEU A 845 -17.79 21.00 -34.66
CA LEU A 845 -18.76 19.94 -34.39
C LEU A 845 -18.98 19.77 -32.88
N LEU A 846 -17.90 19.65 -32.10
CA LEU A 846 -17.96 19.45 -30.65
C LEU A 846 -18.57 20.64 -29.90
N LEU A 847 -18.36 21.89 -30.35
CA LEU A 847 -18.95 23.09 -29.73
C LEU A 847 -20.39 23.37 -30.19
N GLN A 848 -20.87 22.72 -31.26
CA GLN A 848 -22.26 22.85 -31.76
C GLN A 848 -23.16 21.66 -31.36
N THR A 849 -22.57 20.55 -30.90
CA THR A 849 -23.31 19.34 -30.51
C THR A 849 -24.02 19.55 -29.16
N PRO A 850 -25.33 19.23 -29.05
CA PRO A 850 -26.06 19.28 -27.78
C PRO A 850 -25.46 18.35 -26.70
N GLU A 851 -25.55 18.74 -25.42
CA GLU A 851 -24.99 17.98 -24.27
C GLU A 851 -25.39 16.49 -24.27
N ALA A 852 -26.63 16.17 -24.65
CA ALA A 852 -27.14 14.79 -24.68
C ALA A 852 -26.49 13.92 -25.78
N GLU A 853 -26.00 14.53 -26.86
CA GLU A 853 -25.42 13.85 -28.03
C GLU A 853 -23.88 13.83 -27.99
N LEU A 854 -23.27 14.70 -27.17
CA LEU A 854 -21.81 14.79 -27.02
C LEU A 854 -21.11 13.47 -26.70
N PRO A 855 -21.61 12.58 -25.81
CA PRO A 855 -20.97 11.29 -25.55
C PRO A 855 -20.84 10.42 -26.80
N ASP A 856 -21.90 10.34 -27.62
CA ASP A 856 -21.91 9.51 -28.83
C ASP A 856 -21.05 10.11 -29.95
N VAL A 857 -21.04 11.44 -30.08
CA VAL A 857 -20.17 12.15 -31.03
C VAL A 857 -18.69 11.99 -30.65
N ILE A 858 -18.34 12.09 -29.36
CA ILE A 858 -16.97 11.85 -28.88
C ILE A 858 -16.56 10.40 -29.12
N ASP A 859 -17.38 9.43 -28.73
CA ASP A 859 -17.11 8.01 -28.95
C ASP A 859 -16.96 7.70 -30.46
N GLY A 860 -17.72 8.38 -31.31
CA GLY A 860 -17.59 8.34 -32.77
C GLY A 860 -16.26 8.90 -33.29
N ILE A 861 -15.83 10.07 -32.83
CA ILE A 861 -14.54 10.70 -33.20
C ILE A 861 -13.37 9.82 -32.74
N VAL A 862 -13.43 9.29 -31.52
CA VAL A 862 -12.39 8.41 -30.96
C VAL A 862 -12.30 7.10 -31.76
N LYS A 863 -13.43 6.45 -32.08
CA LYS A 863 -13.47 5.27 -32.95
C LYS A 863 -12.95 5.58 -34.35
N MET A 864 -13.34 6.71 -34.93
CA MET A 864 -12.86 7.14 -36.25
C MET A 864 -11.34 7.33 -36.26
N HIS A 865 -10.74 7.90 -35.21
CA HIS A 865 -9.29 8.02 -35.11
C HIS A 865 -8.58 6.69 -34.81
N ALA A 866 -9.23 5.75 -34.11
CA ALA A 866 -8.71 4.40 -33.94
C ALA A 866 -8.70 3.64 -35.27
N SER A 867 -9.82 3.62 -36.00
CA SER A 867 -9.91 2.98 -37.32
C SER A 867 -9.13 3.71 -38.41
N ALA A 868 -8.93 5.03 -38.30
CA ALA A 868 -8.02 5.76 -39.17
C ALA A 868 -6.56 5.35 -38.90
N ARG A 869 -6.14 5.17 -37.64
CA ARG A 869 -4.81 4.61 -37.32
C ARG A 869 -4.60 3.21 -37.87
N ASP A 870 -5.66 2.41 -38.01
CA ASP A 870 -5.61 1.05 -38.59
C ASP A 870 -5.58 1.02 -40.14
N ILE A 871 -5.94 2.12 -40.82
CA ILE A 871 -6.10 2.16 -42.29
C ILE A 871 -5.16 3.17 -42.97
N ASN A 872 -4.89 4.31 -42.33
CA ASN A 872 -3.95 5.35 -42.75
C ASN A 872 -3.11 5.77 -41.53
N GLY A 873 -1.92 5.20 -41.40
CA GLY A 873 -0.92 5.74 -40.48
C GLY A 873 -0.59 7.19 -40.83
N GLY A 874 -0.65 8.07 -39.83
CA GLY A 874 -0.22 9.47 -39.97
C GLY A 874 -1.17 10.50 -39.38
N SER A 875 -0.72 11.14 -38.29
CA SER A 875 -0.53 12.60 -38.23
C SER A 875 -0.48 13.11 -36.78
N GLN A 876 0.65 12.86 -36.12
CA GLN A 876 1.15 13.72 -35.03
C GLN A 876 2.67 13.79 -35.17
N THR A 877 3.14 14.82 -35.89
CA THR A 877 4.55 15.24 -36.02
C THR A 877 5.56 14.13 -36.34
N CYS A 878 5.89 13.98 -37.63
CA CYS A 878 7.01 13.16 -38.12
C CYS A 878 8.28 13.41 -37.30
N GLY A 879 8.69 12.40 -36.52
CA GLY A 879 9.75 12.49 -35.53
C GLY A 879 11.10 12.14 -36.14
N ALA A 880 11.61 13.06 -36.96
CA ALA A 880 12.83 12.97 -37.77
C ALA A 880 13.95 12.10 -37.17
N LEU A 881 14.63 11.36 -38.06
CA LEU A 881 15.72 10.44 -37.72
C LEU A 881 16.80 11.13 -36.87
N SER A 882 16.90 10.73 -35.61
CA SER A 882 17.86 11.27 -34.65
C SER A 882 19.09 10.36 -34.59
N ILE A 883 20.15 10.72 -35.32
CA ILE A 883 21.45 10.04 -35.27
C ILE A 883 22.16 10.42 -33.97
N LEU A 884 22.58 9.44 -33.17
CA LEU A 884 23.20 9.69 -31.87
C LEU A 884 24.69 10.06 -32.04
N SER A 885 24.99 11.34 -31.90
CA SER A 885 26.31 11.93 -32.13
C SER A 885 27.36 11.40 -31.14
N LYS A 886 26.99 11.24 -29.86
CA LYS A 886 27.84 10.66 -28.82
C LYS A 886 27.96 9.13 -28.89
N ALA A 887 27.39 8.48 -29.92
CA ALA A 887 27.59 7.06 -30.22
C ALA A 887 28.29 6.87 -31.58
N ASP A 888 29.15 7.82 -31.98
CA ASP A 888 29.91 7.84 -33.25
C ASP A 888 29.00 7.70 -34.49
N GLY A 889 27.76 8.21 -34.38
CA GLY A 889 26.72 8.08 -35.41
C GLY A 889 26.26 6.65 -35.69
N LYS A 890 26.64 5.66 -34.86
CA LYS A 890 26.35 4.22 -35.09
C LYS A 890 24.95 3.79 -34.67
N LEU A 891 24.26 4.57 -33.85
CA LEU A 891 22.87 4.34 -33.45
C LEU A 891 21.99 5.51 -33.93
N ALA A 892 20.78 5.22 -34.37
CA ALA A 892 19.78 6.23 -34.68
C ALA A 892 18.38 5.84 -34.17
N ILE A 893 17.56 6.84 -33.84
CA ILE A 893 16.20 6.66 -33.31
C ILE A 893 15.20 7.39 -34.21
N CYS A 894 14.08 6.74 -34.53
CA CYS A 894 12.95 7.36 -35.25
C CYS A 894 11.62 6.71 -34.84
N ASP A 895 10.51 7.21 -35.38
CA ASP A 895 9.24 6.49 -35.38
C ASP A 895 9.16 5.44 -36.52
N LEU A 896 8.10 4.63 -36.52
CA LEU A 896 7.92 3.56 -37.53
C LEU A 896 7.62 4.10 -38.93
N GLU A 897 6.89 5.21 -39.04
CA GLU A 897 6.53 5.85 -40.31
C GLU A 897 7.79 6.42 -41.00
N THR A 898 8.66 7.08 -40.22
CA THR A 898 9.97 7.55 -40.66
C THR A 898 10.87 6.39 -41.08
N TYR A 899 10.84 5.27 -40.36
CA TYR A 899 11.65 4.08 -40.68
C TYR A 899 11.31 3.51 -42.06
N ASP A 900 10.02 3.39 -42.41
CA ASP A 900 9.57 2.81 -43.68
C ASP A 900 10.03 3.64 -44.91
N ALA A 901 10.48 4.88 -44.71
CA ALA A 901 11.05 5.74 -45.74
C ALA A 901 12.61 5.67 -45.86
N LEU A 902 13.31 4.91 -45.01
CA LEU A 902 14.78 4.84 -45.00
C LEU A 902 15.34 3.74 -45.90
N THR A 903 16.28 4.10 -46.78
CA THR A 903 17.03 3.15 -47.64
C THR A 903 18.43 2.81 -47.12
N ASP A 904 19.06 3.74 -46.39
CA ASP A 904 20.51 3.76 -46.17
C ASP A 904 20.86 3.41 -44.71
N ILE A 905 20.57 2.17 -44.31
CA ILE A 905 20.72 1.69 -42.92
C ILE A 905 21.59 0.42 -42.83
N ALA A 906 22.30 0.22 -41.71
CA ALA A 906 23.04 -1.02 -41.46
C ALA A 906 22.15 -2.19 -41.02
N GLY A 907 20.98 -1.87 -40.47
CA GLY A 907 19.98 -2.79 -39.96
C GLY A 907 18.98 -2.06 -39.07
N ALA A 908 17.95 -2.76 -38.61
CA ALA A 908 16.89 -2.15 -37.81
C ALA A 908 16.39 -3.02 -36.64
N VAL A 909 15.96 -2.36 -35.57
CA VAL A 909 15.19 -2.92 -34.46
C VAL A 909 13.82 -2.26 -34.44
N LEU A 910 12.76 -3.02 -34.73
CA LEU A 910 11.39 -2.52 -34.88
C LEU A 910 10.50 -3.01 -33.73
N CYS A 911 9.97 -2.08 -32.95
CA CYS A 911 9.04 -2.33 -31.86
C CYS A 911 7.62 -1.96 -32.28
N VAL A 912 6.74 -2.95 -32.39
CA VAL A 912 5.35 -2.79 -32.88
C VAL A 912 4.31 -3.17 -31.84
N ASP A 913 3.09 -2.68 -32.02
CA ASP A 913 1.91 -3.12 -31.27
C ASP A 913 1.31 -4.37 -31.95
N ASP A 914 1.34 -5.49 -31.23
CA ASP A 914 0.71 -6.78 -31.51
C ASP A 914 1.18 -7.70 -32.68
N ASN A 915 0.70 -8.95 -32.60
CA ASN A 915 1.18 -10.14 -33.33
C ASN A 915 0.81 -10.18 -34.84
N SER A 916 1.32 -9.24 -35.64
CA SER A 916 1.36 -9.41 -37.10
C SER A 916 2.42 -10.46 -37.50
N SER A 917 2.13 -11.75 -37.27
CA SER A 917 2.94 -12.86 -37.79
C SER A 917 2.73 -13.00 -39.30
N ASN A 918 3.43 -12.19 -40.08
CA ASN A 918 3.61 -12.39 -41.51
C ASN A 918 5.02 -11.95 -41.90
N SER A 919 5.86 -12.93 -42.23
CA SER A 919 7.06 -12.71 -43.03
C SER A 919 6.67 -12.76 -44.51
N PRO A 920 6.75 -11.66 -45.28
CA PRO A 920 7.06 -11.79 -46.70
C PRO A 920 8.50 -12.28 -46.82
N ASP A 921 8.78 -13.15 -47.79
CA ASP A 921 10.16 -13.54 -48.12
C ASP A 921 10.98 -12.29 -48.46
N VAL A 922 11.93 -11.95 -47.58
CA VAL A 922 12.81 -10.79 -47.77
C VAL A 922 13.87 -11.16 -48.80
N PRO A 923 14.03 -10.40 -49.91
CA PRO A 923 15.09 -10.66 -50.89
C PRO A 923 16.47 -10.62 -50.24
N PRO A 924 17.44 -11.43 -50.69
CA PRO A 924 18.76 -11.59 -50.06
C PRO A 924 19.69 -10.35 -50.13
N THR A 925 19.14 -9.17 -50.46
CA THR A 925 19.82 -7.89 -50.61
C THR A 925 19.30 -6.78 -49.68
N ALA A 926 18.32 -7.05 -48.81
CA ALA A 926 17.81 -6.07 -47.85
C ALA A 926 18.62 -6.04 -46.54
N PRO A 927 18.72 -4.89 -45.83
CA PRO A 927 19.41 -4.80 -44.55
C PRO A 927 18.73 -5.64 -43.47
N PRO A 928 19.47 -6.23 -42.50
CA PRO A 928 18.87 -7.12 -41.51
C PRO A 928 17.93 -6.38 -40.54
N VAL A 929 16.79 -7.01 -40.21
CA VAL A 929 15.76 -6.44 -39.32
C VAL A 929 15.42 -7.41 -38.19
N TYR A 930 15.39 -6.90 -36.96
CA TYR A 930 14.84 -7.57 -35.79
C TYR A 930 13.51 -6.91 -35.41
N ARG A 931 12.38 -7.60 -35.65
CA ARG A 931 11.03 -7.12 -35.32
C ARG A 931 10.51 -7.81 -34.05
N THR A 932 9.98 -7.04 -33.12
CA THR A 932 9.43 -7.53 -31.84
C THR A 932 8.16 -6.76 -31.47
N ALA A 933 7.16 -7.46 -30.94
CA ALA A 933 6.01 -6.81 -30.34
C ALA A 933 6.41 -6.24 -28.96
N ILE A 934 6.36 -4.92 -28.78
CA ILE A 934 6.60 -4.24 -27.49
C ILE A 934 5.73 -2.98 -27.46
N SER A 935 4.60 -3.07 -26.76
CA SER A 935 3.68 -1.94 -26.65
C SER A 935 4.19 -0.85 -25.68
N PRO A 936 3.75 0.41 -25.83
CA PRO A 936 4.10 1.52 -24.91
C PRO A 936 3.40 1.41 -23.53
N SER A 937 2.94 0.21 -23.16
CA SER A 937 2.23 -0.07 -21.91
C SER A 937 3.16 -0.62 -20.83
N LYS A 938 2.69 -0.59 -19.57
CA LYS A 938 3.37 -1.24 -18.42
C LYS A 938 3.63 -2.74 -18.63
N ALA A 939 2.83 -3.41 -19.47
CA ALA A 939 3.06 -4.80 -19.87
C ALA A 939 4.20 -4.91 -20.90
N GLY A 940 4.21 -4.04 -21.91
CA GLY A 940 5.30 -3.97 -22.90
C GLY A 940 6.66 -3.65 -22.28
N SER A 941 6.73 -2.79 -21.25
CA SER A 941 7.99 -2.56 -20.52
C SER A 941 8.52 -3.82 -19.81
N LYS A 942 7.66 -4.75 -19.37
CA LYS A 942 8.12 -6.06 -18.85
C LYS A 942 8.68 -6.94 -19.96
N LEU A 943 8.03 -6.95 -21.12
CA LEU A 943 8.47 -7.70 -22.30
C LEU A 943 9.81 -7.18 -22.84
N LEU A 944 10.01 -5.85 -22.85
CA LEU A 944 11.28 -5.20 -23.16
C LEU A 944 12.43 -5.78 -22.33
N ARG A 945 12.28 -5.94 -21.01
CA ARG A 945 13.31 -6.53 -20.13
C ARG A 945 13.76 -7.92 -20.65
N THR A 946 12.82 -8.75 -21.09
CA THR A 946 13.13 -10.10 -21.60
C THR A 946 13.74 -10.09 -23.00
N LYS A 947 13.46 -9.07 -23.81
CA LYS A 947 13.94 -8.94 -25.20
C LYS A 947 15.26 -8.18 -25.34
N LEU A 948 15.63 -7.33 -24.38
CA LEU A 948 16.92 -6.62 -24.38
C LEU A 948 18.17 -7.51 -24.58
N PRO A 949 18.28 -8.74 -24.04
CA PRO A 949 19.38 -9.65 -24.35
C PRO A 949 19.46 -10.06 -25.82
N GLU A 950 18.32 -10.39 -26.45
CA GLU A 950 18.22 -10.76 -27.86
C GLU A 950 18.56 -9.56 -28.77
N ILE A 951 17.98 -8.39 -28.45
CA ILE A 951 18.21 -7.13 -29.16
C ILE A 951 19.68 -6.71 -29.08
N ALA A 952 20.32 -6.86 -27.91
CA ALA A 952 21.75 -6.54 -27.74
C ALA A 952 22.66 -7.47 -28.57
N ALA A 953 22.35 -8.77 -28.63
CA ALA A 953 23.09 -9.72 -29.46
C ALA A 953 22.91 -9.46 -30.97
N PHE A 954 21.71 -9.06 -31.39
CA PHE A 954 21.44 -8.63 -32.76
C PHE A 954 22.22 -7.35 -33.10
N ALA A 955 22.09 -6.30 -32.29
CA ALA A 955 22.75 -5.02 -32.48
C ALA A 955 24.27 -5.16 -32.59
N GLU A 956 24.87 -5.97 -31.72
CA GLU A 956 26.29 -6.28 -31.75
C GLU A 956 26.74 -6.92 -33.07
N LYS A 957 25.98 -7.89 -33.60
CA LYS A 957 26.29 -8.53 -34.90
C LYS A 957 26.28 -7.53 -36.05
N ILE A 958 25.35 -6.57 -36.05
CA ILE A 958 25.24 -5.53 -37.09
C ILE A 958 26.38 -4.52 -36.95
N LEU A 959 26.64 -4.03 -35.74
CA LEU A 959 27.69 -3.03 -35.50
C LEU A 959 29.10 -3.59 -35.75
N ALA A 960 29.32 -4.90 -35.57
CA ALA A 960 30.55 -5.59 -35.94
C ALA A 960 30.84 -5.60 -37.46
N SER A 961 29.86 -5.34 -38.32
CA SER A 961 30.05 -5.34 -39.79
C SER A 961 30.77 -4.08 -40.32
N HIS A 962 31.11 -3.12 -39.44
CA HIS A 962 31.79 -1.86 -39.79
C HIS A 962 31.06 -1.02 -40.86
N SER A 963 29.74 -1.15 -40.96
CA SER A 963 28.92 -0.33 -41.88
C SER A 963 29.13 1.17 -41.63
N PRO A 964 29.16 2.02 -42.67
CA PRO A 964 29.12 3.47 -42.52
C PRO A 964 27.74 3.98 -42.08
N HIS A 965 26.69 3.16 -42.22
CA HIS A 965 25.31 3.51 -41.86
C HIS A 965 24.97 3.14 -40.40
N PRO A 966 23.99 3.80 -39.76
CA PRO A 966 23.57 3.49 -38.39
C PRO A 966 22.73 2.20 -38.30
N LEU A 967 22.70 1.62 -37.10
CA LEU A 967 21.61 0.74 -36.65
C LEU A 967 20.41 1.61 -36.24
N VAL A 968 19.27 1.45 -36.89
CA VAL A 968 18.05 2.22 -36.61
C VAL A 968 17.18 1.50 -35.57
N ILE A 969 16.65 2.24 -34.61
CA ILE A 969 15.78 1.73 -33.54
C ILE A 969 14.46 2.50 -33.59
N ALA A 970 13.38 1.82 -33.96
CA ALA A 970 12.07 2.42 -34.16
C ALA A 970 11.00 1.83 -33.24
N CYS A 971 10.12 2.69 -32.74
CA CYS A 971 8.84 2.32 -32.11
C CYS A 971 7.78 3.34 -32.52
N GLN A 972 6.50 3.09 -32.24
CA GLN A 972 5.37 3.89 -32.77
C GLN A 972 5.55 5.43 -32.70
N SER A 973 6.11 5.98 -31.62
CA SER A 973 6.39 7.42 -31.45
C SER A 973 7.88 7.80 -31.49
N GLY A 974 8.79 6.82 -31.60
CA GLY A 974 10.23 7.01 -31.43
C GLY A 974 10.71 7.57 -30.08
N ASN A 975 9.81 7.78 -29.10
CA ASN A 975 10.11 8.61 -27.92
C ASN A 975 10.16 7.84 -26.57
N ASP A 976 9.83 6.54 -26.53
CA ASP A 976 9.87 5.72 -25.30
C ASP A 976 10.69 4.44 -25.46
N VAL A 977 10.11 3.38 -26.04
CA VAL A 977 10.73 2.05 -26.09
C VAL A 977 12.05 2.06 -26.88
N SER A 978 12.09 2.77 -28.02
CA SER A 978 13.31 2.95 -28.82
C SER A 978 14.42 3.66 -28.05
N VAL A 979 14.08 4.67 -27.25
CA VAL A 979 14.99 5.40 -26.35
C VAL A 979 15.54 4.47 -25.27
N GLY A 980 14.69 3.60 -24.70
CA GLY A 980 15.11 2.57 -23.74
C GLY A 980 16.08 1.56 -24.34
N ILE A 981 15.84 1.09 -25.56
CA ILE A 981 16.74 0.18 -26.28
C ILE A 981 18.06 0.88 -26.60
N ALA A 982 18.02 2.09 -27.17
CA ALA A 982 19.22 2.87 -27.47
C ALA A 982 20.06 3.09 -26.22
N LEU A 983 19.45 3.43 -25.08
CA LEU A 983 20.12 3.58 -23.79
C LEU A 983 20.82 2.29 -23.35
N ALA A 984 20.13 1.15 -23.43
CA ALA A 984 20.70 -0.15 -23.07
C ALA A 984 21.90 -0.51 -23.96
N LEU A 985 21.85 -0.20 -25.26
CA LEU A 985 22.96 -0.40 -26.20
C LEU A 985 24.11 0.57 -25.94
N SER A 986 23.86 1.87 -25.73
CA SER A 986 24.87 2.88 -25.39
C SER A 986 25.58 2.62 -24.06
N CYS A 987 24.93 2.00 -23.08
CA CYS A 987 25.58 1.56 -21.84
C CYS A 987 26.43 0.28 -22.01
N ARG A 988 26.09 -0.60 -22.96
CA ARG A 988 26.66 -1.95 -23.07
C ARG A 988 27.74 -2.08 -24.15
N LEU A 989 27.62 -1.36 -25.26
CA LEU A 989 28.46 -1.53 -26.46
C LEU A 989 29.42 -0.36 -26.72
N PHE A 990 29.31 0.75 -25.97
CA PHE A 990 30.06 1.98 -26.24
C PHE A 990 30.87 2.46 -25.02
N ASP A 991 32.10 2.92 -25.28
CA ASP A 991 32.97 3.52 -24.27
C ASP A 991 32.53 4.95 -23.87
N ASP A 992 33.24 5.58 -22.94
CA ASP A 992 32.94 6.94 -22.48
C ASP A 992 33.30 8.04 -23.48
N GLN A 993 33.97 7.68 -24.57
CA GLN A 993 34.25 8.54 -25.71
C GLN A 993 33.25 8.32 -26.86
N GLY A 994 32.27 7.42 -26.69
CA GLY A 994 31.26 7.11 -27.70
C GLY A 994 31.71 6.12 -28.77
N ARG A 995 32.85 5.45 -28.60
CA ARG A 995 33.39 4.47 -29.55
C ARG A 995 32.85 3.08 -29.25
N LEU A 996 32.60 2.31 -30.31
CA LEU A 996 32.16 0.92 -30.21
C LEU A 996 33.27 0.03 -29.60
N ASP A 997 32.96 -0.67 -28.52
CA ASP A 997 33.89 -1.57 -27.83
C ASP A 997 33.22 -2.94 -27.62
N LEU A 998 33.41 -3.81 -28.62
CA LEU A 998 32.95 -5.20 -28.61
C LEU A 998 33.86 -6.14 -27.79
N THR A 999 34.98 -5.63 -27.26
CA THR A 999 36.01 -6.43 -26.59
C THR A 999 35.80 -6.54 -25.07
N ARG A 1000 34.82 -5.81 -24.51
CA ARG A 1000 34.56 -5.77 -23.07
C ARG A 1000 34.13 -7.12 -22.49
N PRO A 1001 34.74 -7.56 -21.36
CA PRO A 1001 34.34 -8.79 -20.69
C PRO A 1001 32.93 -8.66 -20.08
N ARG A 1002 31.99 -9.44 -20.61
CA ARG A 1002 30.54 -9.30 -20.33
C ARG A 1002 30.12 -9.71 -18.92
N ASN A 1003 30.97 -10.47 -18.22
CA ASN A 1003 30.73 -11.00 -16.88
C ASN A 1003 31.80 -10.55 -15.86
N GLY A 1004 32.53 -9.44 -16.11
CA GLY A 1004 33.66 -9.04 -15.26
C GLY A 1004 33.77 -7.53 -14.98
N ASN A 1005 33.53 -7.14 -13.73
CA ASN A 1005 34.06 -5.95 -13.04
C ASN A 1005 33.95 -4.55 -13.68
N LEU A 1006 33.10 -4.33 -14.68
CA LEU A 1006 32.60 -2.98 -15.02
C LEU A 1006 31.22 -2.78 -14.38
N ARG A 1007 31.20 -2.06 -13.26
CA ARG A 1007 30.00 -1.79 -12.47
C ARG A 1007 29.15 -0.72 -13.18
N ILE A 1008 28.26 -1.14 -14.08
CA ILE A 1008 27.26 -0.22 -14.66
C ILE A 1008 26.37 0.27 -13.53
N ASP A 1009 26.54 1.53 -13.15
CA ASP A 1009 25.82 2.16 -12.04
C ASP A 1009 24.73 3.13 -12.54
N LYS A 1010 23.98 3.69 -11.59
CA LYS A 1010 22.91 4.65 -11.90
C LYS A 1010 23.44 5.97 -12.47
N LEU A 1011 24.72 6.31 -12.27
CA LEU A 1011 25.32 7.52 -12.80
C LEU A 1011 25.64 7.36 -14.29
N LEU A 1012 26.24 6.24 -14.68
CA LEU A 1012 26.51 5.91 -16.09
C LEU A 1012 25.22 5.86 -16.92
N VAL A 1013 24.16 5.24 -16.39
CA VAL A 1013 22.85 5.20 -17.08
C VAL A 1013 22.23 6.59 -17.22
N ARG A 1014 22.41 7.49 -16.24
CA ARG A 1014 21.98 8.90 -16.35
C ARG A 1014 22.80 9.67 -17.42
N GLN A 1015 24.12 9.52 -17.43
CA GLN A 1015 25.00 10.13 -18.44
C GLN A 1015 24.63 9.69 -19.86
N ARG A 1016 24.44 8.39 -20.10
CA ARG A 1016 24.04 7.86 -21.42
C ARG A 1016 22.62 8.26 -21.82
N LEU A 1017 21.70 8.47 -20.86
CA LEU A 1017 20.40 9.07 -21.16
C LEU A 1017 20.54 10.55 -21.57
N GLY A 1018 21.44 11.29 -20.91
CA GLY A 1018 21.78 12.67 -21.28
C GLY A 1018 22.31 12.80 -22.71
N TRP A 1019 23.08 11.83 -23.19
CA TRP A 1019 23.51 11.76 -24.58
C TRP A 1019 22.31 11.71 -25.54
N ILE A 1020 21.38 10.76 -25.31
CA ILE A 1020 20.19 10.60 -26.15
C ILE A 1020 19.28 11.83 -26.09
N LEU A 1021 19.10 12.44 -24.91
CA LEU A 1021 18.31 13.67 -24.74
C LEU A 1021 18.92 14.89 -25.44
N SER A 1022 20.22 14.89 -25.74
CA SER A 1022 20.90 15.96 -26.47
C SER A 1022 20.69 15.88 -27.99
N ASP A 1023 20.56 14.65 -28.53
CA ASP A 1023 20.36 14.42 -29.97
C ASP A 1023 18.87 14.21 -30.34
N ARG A 1024 18.04 13.74 -29.39
CA ARG A 1024 16.57 13.61 -29.52
C ARG A 1024 15.87 14.30 -28.35
N THR A 1025 15.72 15.62 -28.48
CA THR A 1025 15.16 16.52 -27.46
C THR A 1025 13.71 16.21 -27.04
N HIS A 1026 12.94 15.51 -27.89
CA HIS A 1026 11.57 15.05 -27.61
C HIS A 1026 11.47 13.66 -26.96
N ALA A 1027 12.59 13.00 -26.66
CA ALA A 1027 12.60 11.70 -26.00
C ALA A 1027 12.05 11.80 -24.56
N ASN A 1028 11.08 10.94 -24.22
CA ASN A 1028 10.42 10.91 -22.92
C ASN A 1028 10.19 9.47 -22.44
N PRO A 1029 11.26 8.71 -22.14
CA PRO A 1029 11.14 7.31 -21.78
C PRO A 1029 10.40 7.13 -20.45
N SER A 1030 9.44 6.22 -20.43
CA SER A 1030 8.55 5.99 -19.30
C SER A 1030 9.30 5.48 -18.06
N ARG A 1031 8.70 5.61 -16.87
CA ARG A 1031 9.30 5.07 -15.63
C ARG A 1031 9.54 3.57 -15.76
N ALA A 1032 8.60 2.85 -16.39
CA ALA A 1032 8.67 1.41 -16.59
C ALA A 1032 9.75 1.02 -17.62
N THR A 1033 9.88 1.75 -18.74
CA THR A 1033 10.97 1.55 -19.72
C THR A 1033 12.35 1.71 -19.07
N LEU A 1034 12.60 2.81 -18.34
CA LEU A 1034 13.89 2.95 -17.65
C LEU A 1034 14.09 1.94 -16.53
N GLN A 1035 13.03 1.48 -15.84
CA GLN A 1035 13.16 0.38 -14.87
C GLN A 1035 13.60 -0.92 -15.55
N ALA A 1036 13.02 -1.27 -16.71
CA ALA A 1036 13.43 -2.44 -17.50
C ALA A 1036 14.89 -2.38 -17.94
N VAL A 1037 15.35 -1.21 -18.40
CA VAL A 1037 16.76 -0.97 -18.77
C VAL A 1037 17.70 -1.10 -17.57
N ASN A 1038 17.38 -0.46 -16.43
CA ASN A 1038 18.21 -0.59 -15.22
C ASN A 1038 18.27 -2.04 -14.71
N LEU A 1039 17.15 -2.78 -14.73
CA LEU A 1039 17.10 -4.20 -14.35
C LEU A 1039 17.99 -5.06 -15.27
N PHE A 1040 18.01 -4.79 -16.58
CA PHE A 1040 18.87 -5.49 -17.54
C PHE A 1040 20.36 -5.16 -17.36
N LEU A 1041 20.70 -3.89 -17.14
CA LEU A 1041 22.09 -3.44 -17.05
C LEU A 1041 22.76 -3.75 -15.70
N MET A 1042 22.02 -3.73 -14.59
CA MET A 1042 22.56 -3.84 -13.23
C MET A 1042 22.47 -5.25 -12.64
N GLY A 1043 22.02 -6.25 -13.40
CA GLY A 1043 21.99 -7.64 -12.96
C GLY A 1043 21.03 -7.93 -11.80
N TRP A 1044 20.03 -7.06 -11.57
CA TRP A 1044 18.95 -7.37 -10.63
C TRP A 1044 18.14 -8.53 -11.20
N ASP A 1045 18.18 -9.66 -10.49
CA ASP A 1045 17.78 -10.95 -11.02
C ASP A 1045 16.31 -10.99 -11.44
N ALA A 1046 16.00 -11.73 -12.50
CA ALA A 1046 14.63 -11.85 -13.00
C ALA A 1046 13.79 -12.87 -12.21
N GLN A 1047 14.42 -13.58 -11.27
CA GLN A 1047 13.80 -14.59 -10.42
C GLN A 1047 13.42 -14.09 -9.01
N ALA A 1048 13.64 -12.80 -8.71
CA ALA A 1048 13.49 -12.21 -7.37
C ALA A 1048 12.36 -11.16 -7.24
N VAL A 1049 11.31 -11.25 -8.09
CA VAL A 1049 10.09 -10.41 -8.04
C VAL A 1049 8.84 -11.25 -8.28
#